data_AF-A0A2T4C3W9-F1
#
_entry.id   AF-A0A2T4C3W9-F1
#
_cell.length_a   1.000
_cell.length_b   1.000
_cell.length_c   1.000
_cell.angle_alpha   90.00
_cell.angle_beta   90.00
_cell.angle_gamma   90.00
#
_symmetry.space_group_name_H-M   'P 1'
#
loop_
_entity.id
_entity.type
_entity.pdbx_description
1 polymer ?
#
loop_
_entity_poly.entity_id
_entity_poly.type
_entity_poly.pdbx_seq_one_letter_code
_entity_poly.pdbx_strand_id
1 'polypeptide(L)'
;MTRRDLAAVQSRVVSWSRAECAPTNDSSGRSTVTDLDIQTRPVLPERPRVRHSHSHLHPRSECKAIKVVSGDSCASLASKCGVSRANLERYNSYDKKLCSKLAVGQPVCCSPGKLPDLRPKAKQSGECATYTVKNSDTCADIAASNGLQTADVVEFNRKTWGWNGCKSILVGQLICLSKGSPPLPAPVPNAVCGPTKPGTKKPPAGVELATLNPCPLNACCNIWGSCGTWTTKEFCTVSKSGTGNPGTSRPGENGCISNCGMDIVTYYEPWNLDRSCMHMDVRTVGDLGDGYTHLHFAFVNITKDLQVSVQDPRGQFEHFKGLSGIKRIAAFGGWSFSVGVDTYTTLRQAIKPEHRDFFATQVVSFLKEHNLDGVDFDWEYPGATDLPIPAGSPEDPANYLKFLQLLRKKLPADMTLSIAAPASFWYLKGWDFNSRWASDGCPKGSCLRSHVNMTETLNALAMITKAGVEARQVVVGVASYGRSFKMNDPKCTGPMCTFSGPQSLAAPGGCTNSSGYISNAEISDIMEDKKAFPVQAWYDEETDSDYLTQWVAYMSKSVKDARIKKYQALNFGGISNWAIDLEEWWVDMYDLDGTEKEDTDGLDELFDTCEDTYETLEDIPQDLNDRCASFYILTVLSSQLSRAVEAYKEVSEGYDEKFKWYVEWVKDGINDDLFDFMTGSGQSKKYMDCKWESEVSEGSGPCTEMTLTVEPSNPGARYVEYTLRDEEGFYRALQASHNYAVPDPCTCPPGGAYCRCINDFVMYKNMPRRIKDTSKIDVPDPKELVDEALPRMDELAQLLAWTIPLLRMGSLDVSYEDPAVAFSMPVFMLEDAVESIKKVKEIGEKEKKAKKREAVLQILEIVFTVLPFVAEAAAVAFGAASFIARGLLIIAELGNGALTIAEVVQDPLSAPFAILGLLIGPLGVRAKGSRAGFKSAADARRALDEGKLKLFSEAFRRKDTLVHKIMKQGRSCKL
;
A
#
# COMPACT_ATOMS: atom_id res chain seq x y z
N MET A 1 -50.37 5.64 -2.45
CA MET A 1 -50.63 4.20 -2.26
C MET A 1 -51.22 3.61 -3.54
N THR A 2 -50.47 2.77 -4.27
CA THR A 2 -50.83 1.39 -4.71
C THR A 2 -49.95 0.91 -5.89
N ARG A 3 -49.27 -0.22 -5.62
CA ARG A 3 -48.88 -1.37 -6.48
C ARG A 3 -47.99 -1.19 -7.73
N ARG A 4 -46.72 -1.56 -7.51
CA ARG A 4 -45.94 -2.60 -8.22
C ARG A 4 -46.60 -3.20 -9.48
N ASP A 5 -46.17 -2.75 -10.65
CA ASP A 5 -46.18 -3.55 -11.88
C ASP A 5 -44.75 -3.58 -12.45
N LEU A 6 -43.96 -4.54 -11.95
CA LEU A 6 -42.58 -4.73 -12.36
C LEU A 6 -42.49 -5.19 -13.83
N ALA A 7 -43.52 -5.86 -14.34
CA ALA A 7 -43.58 -6.31 -15.73
C ALA A 7 -43.76 -5.13 -16.70
N ALA A 8 -44.55 -4.12 -16.32
CA ALA A 8 -44.68 -2.88 -17.08
C ALA A 8 -43.39 -2.05 -17.08
N VAL A 9 -42.61 -2.07 -15.99
CA VAL A 9 -41.29 -1.41 -15.93
C VAL A 9 -40.26 -2.16 -16.77
N GLN A 10 -40.21 -3.49 -16.67
CA GLN A 10 -39.29 -4.31 -17.46
C GLN A 10 -39.59 -4.24 -18.96
N SER A 11 -40.87 -4.25 -19.37
CA SER A 11 -41.21 -4.12 -20.80
C SER A 11 -40.86 -2.74 -21.36
N ARG A 12 -40.99 -1.67 -20.56
CA ARG A 12 -40.60 -0.30 -20.96
C ARG A 12 -39.08 -0.13 -21.07
N VAL A 13 -38.31 -0.78 -20.20
CA VAL A 13 -36.84 -0.79 -20.27
C VAL A 13 -36.35 -1.57 -21.50
N VAL A 14 -37.02 -2.67 -21.87
CA VAL A 14 -36.71 -3.45 -23.08
C VAL A 14 -37.11 -2.69 -24.36
N SER A 15 -38.20 -1.92 -24.37
CA SER A 15 -38.54 -1.05 -25.52
C SER A 15 -37.55 0.10 -25.71
N TRP A 16 -37.02 0.64 -24.60
CA TRP A 16 -36.05 1.73 -24.63
C TRP A 16 -34.66 1.29 -25.11
N SER A 17 -34.22 0.07 -24.74
CA SER A 17 -32.95 -0.48 -25.26
C SER A 17 -32.99 -0.83 -26.75
N ARG A 18 -34.19 -0.85 -27.35
CA ARG A 18 -34.41 -1.05 -28.79
C ARG A 18 -34.74 0.25 -29.55
N ALA A 19 -34.63 1.40 -28.88
CA ALA A 19 -34.92 2.74 -29.44
C ALA A 19 -36.35 2.91 -29.98
N GLU A 20 -37.33 2.15 -29.48
CA GLU A 20 -38.74 2.33 -29.81
C GLU A 20 -39.38 3.38 -28.88
N CYS A 21 -40.04 4.39 -29.44
CA CYS A 21 -40.73 5.42 -28.66
C CYS A 21 -41.98 4.87 -27.97
N ALA A 22 -42.15 5.16 -26.67
CA ALA A 22 -43.32 4.78 -25.92
C ALA A 22 -44.58 5.55 -26.41
N PRO A 23 -45.72 4.88 -26.67
CA PRO A 23 -46.94 5.56 -27.06
C PRO A 23 -47.54 6.31 -25.88
N THR A 24 -47.68 7.63 -26.01
CA THR A 24 -48.39 8.48 -25.05
C THR A 24 -49.85 8.58 -25.46
N ASN A 25 -50.71 7.74 -24.90
CA ASN A 25 -52.15 8.02 -24.89
C ASN A 25 -52.55 8.67 -23.56
N ASP A 26 -53.24 9.80 -23.71
CA ASP A 26 -54.07 10.54 -22.74
C ASP A 26 -53.40 11.33 -21.60
N SER A 27 -53.16 12.62 -21.85
CA SER A 27 -54.08 13.68 -21.41
C SER A 27 -53.53 15.06 -21.78
N SER A 28 -54.12 15.67 -22.81
CA SER A 28 -53.96 17.10 -23.10
C SER A 28 -54.85 17.93 -22.17
N GLY A 29 -54.26 18.67 -21.25
CA GLY A 29 -54.94 19.70 -20.47
C GLY A 29 -54.30 21.06 -20.70
N ARG A 30 -54.98 21.93 -21.45
CA ARG A 30 -54.62 23.35 -21.60
C ARG A 30 -55.57 24.15 -20.72
N SER A 31 -55.07 24.79 -19.66
CA SER A 31 -55.84 25.72 -18.85
C SER A 31 -55.31 27.14 -19.03
N THR A 32 -56.10 27.96 -19.72
CA THR A 32 -56.00 29.42 -19.69
C THR A 32 -56.54 29.92 -18.35
N VAL A 33 -55.73 30.67 -17.60
CA VAL A 33 -56.21 31.48 -16.47
C VAL A 33 -56.34 32.91 -16.98
N THR A 34 -57.57 33.31 -17.27
CA THR A 34 -58.01 34.69 -17.43
C THR A 34 -58.53 35.21 -16.10
N ASP A 35 -58.17 36.46 -15.81
CA ASP A 35 -58.68 37.37 -14.77
C ASP A 35 -58.40 37.07 -13.29
N LEU A 36 -57.51 37.89 -12.72
CA LEU A 36 -57.52 38.26 -11.31
C LEU A 36 -57.44 39.79 -11.21
N ASP A 37 -58.61 40.36 -10.93
CA ASP A 37 -58.89 41.78 -10.71
C ASP A 37 -58.21 42.29 -9.43
N ILE A 38 -57.48 43.40 -9.51
CA ILE A 38 -57.00 44.15 -8.35
C ILE A 38 -57.45 45.59 -8.51
N GLN A 39 -58.49 45.95 -7.75
CA GLN A 39 -58.96 47.33 -7.61
C GLN A 39 -57.95 48.18 -6.84
N THR A 40 -57.59 49.33 -7.41
CA THR A 40 -56.89 50.42 -6.72
C THR A 40 -57.80 51.66 -6.66
N ARG A 41 -58.11 52.17 -5.46
CA ARG A 41 -58.51 53.57 -5.24
C ARG A 41 -58.11 54.09 -3.84
N PRO A 42 -57.96 55.42 -3.69
CA PRO A 42 -56.89 56.06 -2.92
C PRO A 42 -57.32 56.58 -1.54
N VAL A 43 -56.36 56.73 -0.61
CA VAL A 43 -56.55 57.44 0.66
C VAL A 43 -55.52 58.58 0.77
N LEU A 44 -56.04 59.79 0.96
CA LEU A 44 -55.35 61.05 1.17
C LEU A 44 -54.67 61.10 2.56
N PRO A 45 -53.53 61.79 2.74
CA PRO A 45 -52.98 62.04 4.06
C PRO A 45 -53.59 63.29 4.74
N GLU A 46 -53.91 63.14 6.03
CA GLU A 46 -54.33 64.19 6.95
C GLU A 46 -53.20 65.20 7.30
N ARG A 47 -53.63 66.41 7.69
CA ARG A 47 -52.79 67.53 8.13
C ARG A 47 -52.21 67.30 9.54
N PRO A 48 -50.98 67.72 9.86
CA PRO A 48 -50.55 67.90 11.25
C PRO A 48 -50.73 69.34 11.74
N ARG A 49 -51.16 69.47 13.00
CA ARG A 49 -51.19 70.71 13.78
C ARG A 49 -49.79 71.05 14.32
N VAL A 50 -49.55 72.35 14.43
CA VAL A 50 -48.37 73.02 14.98
C VAL A 50 -48.23 72.77 16.50
N ARG A 51 -47.00 72.57 16.97
CA ARG A 51 -46.53 73.02 18.29
C ARG A 51 -45.12 73.61 18.17
N HIS A 52 -44.95 74.82 18.69
CA HIS A 52 -43.68 75.53 18.81
C HIS A 52 -42.86 74.99 19.99
N SER A 53 -41.54 74.86 19.83
CA SER A 53 -40.60 75.23 20.89
C SER A 53 -39.15 75.38 20.37
N HIS A 54 -38.56 76.50 20.82
CA HIS A 54 -37.16 76.86 21.05
C HIS A 54 -36.12 76.85 19.91
N SER A 55 -35.61 78.07 19.70
CA SER A 55 -34.48 78.46 18.87
C SER A 55 -33.17 77.83 19.32
N HIS A 56 -32.58 77.01 18.46
CA HIS A 56 -31.15 76.75 18.44
C HIS A 56 -30.61 77.06 17.04
N LEU A 57 -29.47 77.75 16.98
CA LEU A 57 -28.82 78.29 15.79
C LEU A 57 -28.79 77.28 14.63
N HIS A 58 -29.33 77.70 13.47
CA HIS A 58 -29.39 76.87 12.26
C HIS A 58 -27.99 76.54 11.70
N PRO A 59 -27.73 75.29 11.26
CA PRO A 59 -26.66 75.00 10.31
C PRO A 59 -26.96 75.76 9.00
N ARG A 60 -25.92 76.23 8.29
CA ARG A 60 -26.08 76.93 7.00
C ARG A 60 -27.08 76.16 6.11
N SER A 61 -28.16 76.80 5.71
CA SER A 61 -29.21 76.19 4.90
C SER A 61 -28.65 75.65 3.59
N GLU A 62 -29.15 74.50 3.16
CA GLU A 62 -28.88 73.95 1.83
C GLU A 62 -29.35 74.93 0.74
N CYS A 63 -28.62 74.98 -0.37
CA CYS A 63 -29.03 75.78 -1.52
C CYS A 63 -30.16 75.11 -2.31
N LYS A 64 -31.00 75.91 -2.98
CA LYS A 64 -31.88 75.40 -4.03
C LYS A 64 -30.99 75.00 -5.22
N ALA A 65 -30.89 73.71 -5.53
CA ALA A 65 -30.02 73.20 -6.59
C ALA A 65 -30.79 72.72 -7.83
N ILE A 66 -30.19 72.86 -9.01
CA ILE A 66 -30.62 72.22 -10.26
C ILE A 66 -29.52 71.32 -10.81
N LYS A 67 -29.84 70.39 -11.72
CA LYS A 67 -28.85 69.54 -12.38
C LYS A 67 -28.52 70.06 -13.77
N VAL A 68 -27.23 69.99 -14.14
CA VAL A 68 -26.76 70.24 -15.50
C VAL A 68 -27.37 69.20 -16.45
N VAL A 69 -27.92 69.62 -17.58
CA VAL A 69 -28.30 68.72 -18.68
C VAL A 69 -27.36 68.91 -19.88
N SER A 70 -27.33 67.95 -20.80
CA SER A 70 -26.50 68.05 -22.01
C SER A 70 -26.76 69.36 -22.77
N GLY A 71 -25.70 70.05 -23.17
CA GLY A 71 -25.75 71.37 -23.84
C GLY A 71 -25.87 72.58 -22.90
N ASP A 72 -25.95 72.39 -21.58
CA ASP A 72 -25.97 73.52 -20.65
C ASP A 72 -24.63 74.27 -20.60
N SER A 73 -24.75 75.60 -20.54
CA SER A 73 -23.66 76.52 -20.18
C SER A 73 -24.03 77.24 -18.88
N CYS A 74 -23.06 77.91 -18.24
CA CYS A 74 -23.39 78.75 -17.09
C CYS A 74 -24.42 79.85 -17.41
N ALA A 75 -24.51 80.29 -18.67
CA ALA A 75 -25.53 81.24 -19.10
C ALA A 75 -26.94 80.58 -19.11
N SER A 76 -27.08 79.37 -19.66
CA SER A 76 -28.36 78.66 -19.65
C SER A 76 -28.78 78.24 -18.25
N LEU A 77 -27.84 77.82 -17.41
CA LEU A 77 -28.09 77.46 -16.01
C LEU A 77 -28.50 78.67 -15.17
N ALA A 78 -27.85 79.81 -15.34
CA ALA A 78 -28.21 81.05 -14.65
C ALA A 78 -29.65 81.47 -15.01
N SER A 79 -30.01 81.38 -16.30
CA SER A 79 -31.37 81.62 -16.77
C SER A 79 -32.38 80.64 -16.16
N LYS A 80 -32.07 79.34 -16.11
CA LYS A 80 -32.91 78.31 -15.48
C LYS A 80 -33.11 78.54 -13.98
N CYS A 81 -32.07 79.03 -13.30
CA CYS A 81 -32.10 79.38 -11.89
C CYS A 81 -32.85 80.71 -11.61
N GLY A 82 -33.10 81.53 -12.63
CA GLY A 82 -33.67 82.87 -12.46
C GLY A 82 -32.69 83.86 -11.79
N VAL A 83 -31.38 83.68 -12.00
CA VAL A 83 -30.32 84.50 -11.39
C VAL A 83 -29.33 85.01 -12.44
N SER A 84 -28.56 86.04 -12.12
CA SER A 84 -27.47 86.48 -12.98
C SER A 84 -26.33 85.45 -13.00
N ARG A 85 -25.55 85.40 -14.09
CA ARG A 85 -24.36 84.55 -14.17
C ARG A 85 -23.39 84.77 -13.00
N ALA A 86 -23.18 86.04 -12.62
CA ALA A 86 -22.34 86.39 -11.47
C ALA A 86 -22.88 85.83 -10.14
N ASN A 87 -24.20 85.81 -9.95
CA ASN A 87 -24.82 85.20 -8.78
C ASN A 87 -24.70 83.66 -8.81
N LEU A 88 -24.89 83.02 -9.97
CA LEU A 88 -24.67 81.57 -10.11
C LEU A 88 -23.23 81.19 -9.76
N GLU A 89 -22.24 81.89 -10.31
CA GLU A 89 -20.82 81.65 -10.01
C GLU A 89 -20.50 81.92 -8.53
N ARG A 90 -21.09 82.98 -7.94
CA ARG A 90 -20.95 83.29 -6.51
C ARG A 90 -21.54 82.22 -5.61
N TYR A 91 -22.71 81.67 -5.93
CA TYR A 91 -23.35 80.61 -5.14
C TYR A 91 -22.59 79.28 -5.24
N ASN A 92 -21.78 79.10 -6.29
CA ASN A 92 -20.98 77.92 -6.53
C ASN A 92 -19.47 78.19 -6.44
N SER A 93 -19.07 79.17 -5.62
CA SER A 93 -17.67 79.59 -5.48
C SER A 93 -16.74 78.52 -4.91
N TYR A 94 -17.29 77.40 -4.44
CA TYR A 94 -16.52 76.22 -4.04
C TYR A 94 -15.86 75.52 -5.24
N ASP A 95 -16.40 75.68 -6.46
CA ASP A 95 -15.78 75.21 -7.71
C ASP A 95 -15.46 76.41 -8.61
N LYS A 96 -14.22 76.90 -8.49
CA LYS A 96 -13.71 78.03 -9.29
C LYS A 96 -13.64 77.74 -10.79
N LYS A 97 -13.82 76.48 -11.23
CA LYS A 97 -13.75 76.06 -12.63
C LYS A 97 -15.11 75.60 -13.17
N LEU A 98 -16.19 75.73 -12.40
CA LEU A 98 -17.54 75.24 -12.74
C LEU A 98 -17.91 75.50 -14.21
N CYS A 99 -17.86 76.76 -14.65
CA CYS A 99 -18.31 77.16 -15.98
C CYS A 99 -17.43 76.69 -17.15
N SER A 100 -16.27 76.10 -16.85
CA SER A 100 -15.37 75.50 -17.84
C SER A 100 -15.37 73.97 -17.81
N LYS A 101 -16.09 73.36 -16.86
CA LYS A 101 -16.07 71.92 -16.58
C LYS A 101 -17.44 71.35 -16.17
N LEU A 102 -18.53 71.91 -16.70
CA LEU A 102 -19.87 71.41 -16.41
C LEU A 102 -19.99 69.93 -16.85
N ALA A 103 -20.27 69.05 -15.91
CA ALA A 103 -20.57 67.65 -16.18
C ALA A 103 -22.07 67.41 -16.16
N VAL A 104 -22.57 66.57 -17.07
CA VAL A 104 -24.00 66.25 -17.11
C VAL A 104 -24.42 65.59 -15.79
N GLY A 105 -25.54 66.06 -15.24
CA GLY A 105 -26.07 65.62 -13.95
C GLY A 105 -25.45 66.29 -12.71
N GLN A 106 -24.34 67.02 -12.86
CA GLN A 106 -23.72 67.78 -11.76
C GLN A 106 -24.74 68.74 -11.13
N PRO A 107 -24.88 68.77 -9.79
CA PRO A 107 -25.75 69.73 -9.13
C PRO A 107 -25.09 71.12 -9.05
N VAL A 108 -25.88 72.17 -9.26
CA VAL A 108 -25.45 73.57 -9.20
C VAL A 108 -26.44 74.36 -8.35
N CYS A 109 -25.93 75.14 -7.39
CA CYS A 109 -26.74 76.00 -6.53
C CYS A 109 -27.31 77.20 -7.31
N CYS A 110 -28.64 77.37 -7.26
CA CYS A 110 -29.36 78.56 -7.71
C CYS A 110 -29.56 79.60 -6.60
N SER A 111 -29.19 79.31 -5.35
CA SER A 111 -29.28 80.22 -4.21
C SER A 111 -28.04 80.14 -3.32
N PRO A 112 -27.79 81.11 -2.42
CA PRO A 112 -26.76 80.97 -1.39
C PRO A 112 -27.02 79.73 -0.52
N GLY A 113 -25.96 79.03 -0.12
CA GLY A 113 -26.04 77.84 0.72
C GLY A 113 -24.93 76.86 0.41
N LYS A 114 -24.92 75.70 1.09
CA LYS A 114 -24.11 74.55 0.68
C LYS A 114 -24.93 73.68 -0.25
N LEU A 115 -24.29 73.02 -1.21
CA LEU A 115 -24.91 71.91 -1.94
C LEU A 115 -25.43 70.88 -0.93
N PRO A 116 -26.65 70.35 -1.10
CA PRO A 116 -27.12 69.19 -0.35
C PRO A 116 -26.12 68.02 -0.50
N ASP A 117 -25.92 67.23 0.56
CA ASP A 117 -25.08 66.02 0.45
C ASP A 117 -25.84 64.97 -0.38
N LEU A 118 -25.49 64.89 -1.66
CA LEU A 118 -26.10 63.96 -2.60
C LEU A 118 -25.52 62.55 -2.52
N ARG A 119 -24.49 62.32 -1.70
CA ARG A 119 -23.80 61.03 -1.63
C ARG A 119 -24.77 59.96 -1.10
N PRO A 120 -25.03 58.92 -1.89
CA PRO A 120 -25.90 57.84 -1.45
C PRO A 120 -25.35 57.17 -0.18
N LYS A 121 -26.23 56.86 0.77
CA LYS A 121 -25.87 56.16 2.00
C LYS A 121 -26.13 54.66 1.87
N ALA A 122 -25.26 53.86 2.47
CA ALA A 122 -25.44 52.41 2.55
C ALA A 122 -26.81 52.06 3.14
N LYS A 123 -27.38 50.94 2.69
CA LYS A 123 -28.63 50.42 3.23
C LYS A 123 -28.42 49.95 4.66
N GLN A 124 -29.49 49.90 5.46
CA GLN A 124 -29.46 49.40 6.84
C GLN A 124 -28.98 47.94 6.93
N SER A 125 -29.14 47.16 5.86
CA SER A 125 -28.64 45.79 5.74
C SER A 125 -27.12 45.66 5.58
N GLY A 126 -26.39 46.77 5.49
CA GLY A 126 -24.94 46.78 5.18
C GLY A 126 -24.61 46.66 3.70
N GLU A 127 -25.61 46.64 2.82
CA GLU A 127 -25.42 46.74 1.37
C GLU A 127 -25.08 48.17 0.94
N CYS A 128 -24.32 48.31 -0.14
CA CYS A 128 -24.10 49.61 -0.75
C CYS A 128 -25.41 50.20 -1.28
N ALA A 129 -25.46 51.53 -1.41
CA ALA A 129 -26.46 52.17 -2.25
C ALA A 129 -26.22 51.76 -3.70
N THR A 130 -27.27 51.36 -4.39
CA THR A 130 -27.18 50.75 -5.73
C THR A 130 -27.72 51.68 -6.81
N TYR A 131 -27.11 51.63 -7.99
CA TYR A 131 -27.58 52.31 -9.19
C TYR A 131 -27.63 51.33 -10.36
N THR A 132 -28.72 51.36 -11.12
CA THR A 132 -28.86 50.60 -12.37
C THR A 132 -28.38 51.47 -13.52
N VAL A 133 -27.30 51.03 -14.18
CA VAL A 133 -26.70 51.71 -15.33
C VAL A 133 -27.72 51.82 -16.46
N LYS A 134 -27.88 53.03 -17.00
CA LYS A 134 -28.79 53.34 -18.10
C LYS A 134 -28.02 53.50 -19.41
N ASN A 135 -28.77 53.52 -20.51
CA ASN A 135 -28.18 53.76 -21.83
C ASN A 135 -27.47 55.12 -21.86
N SER A 136 -26.26 55.16 -22.42
CA SER A 136 -25.38 56.35 -22.50
C SER A 136 -24.81 56.87 -21.17
N ASP A 137 -25.01 56.19 -20.03
CA ASP A 137 -24.33 56.58 -18.80
C ASP A 137 -22.80 56.41 -18.94
N THR A 138 -22.04 57.31 -18.30
CA THR A 138 -20.62 57.09 -18.01
C THR A 138 -20.38 57.14 -16.51
N CYS A 139 -19.28 56.55 -16.02
CA CYS A 139 -18.94 56.67 -14.60
C CYS A 139 -18.81 58.13 -14.14
N ALA A 140 -18.36 59.03 -15.01
CA ALA A 140 -18.22 60.45 -14.68
C ALA A 140 -19.59 61.09 -14.46
N ASP A 141 -20.57 60.82 -15.33
CA ASP A 141 -21.92 61.35 -15.21
C ASP A 141 -22.65 60.78 -13.99
N ILE A 142 -22.50 59.47 -13.73
CA ILE A 142 -23.05 58.80 -12.55
C ILE A 142 -22.44 59.40 -11.28
N ALA A 143 -21.11 59.56 -11.24
CA ALA A 143 -20.43 60.13 -10.07
C ALA A 143 -20.89 61.57 -9.81
N ALA A 144 -20.86 62.43 -10.84
CA ALA A 144 -21.28 63.82 -10.75
C ALA A 144 -22.74 63.97 -10.29
N SER A 145 -23.63 63.12 -10.81
CA SER A 145 -25.07 63.10 -10.47
C SER A 145 -25.36 62.75 -9.00
N ASN A 146 -24.40 62.14 -8.31
CA ASN A 146 -24.51 61.62 -6.95
C ASN A 146 -23.50 62.25 -5.98
N GLY A 147 -22.84 63.35 -6.37
CA GLY A 147 -21.87 64.03 -5.51
C GLY A 147 -20.61 63.21 -5.21
N LEU A 148 -20.22 62.31 -6.11
CA LEU A 148 -19.05 61.44 -6.02
C LEU A 148 -17.99 61.85 -7.06
N GLN A 149 -16.76 61.39 -6.85
CA GLN A 149 -15.71 61.36 -7.86
C GLN A 149 -15.76 60.02 -8.63
N THR A 150 -15.27 60.00 -9.87
CA THR A 150 -15.15 58.76 -10.65
C THR A 150 -14.33 57.70 -9.91
N ALA A 151 -13.30 58.12 -9.16
CA ALA A 151 -12.50 57.22 -8.33
C ALA A 151 -13.31 56.52 -7.24
N ASP A 152 -14.30 57.20 -6.64
CA ASP A 152 -15.20 56.62 -5.64
C ASP A 152 -16.03 55.49 -6.27
N VAL A 153 -16.56 55.71 -7.47
CA VAL A 153 -17.32 54.69 -8.20
C VAL A 153 -16.44 53.47 -8.51
N VAL A 154 -15.19 53.66 -8.91
CA VAL A 154 -14.25 52.55 -9.14
C VAL A 154 -13.96 51.80 -7.84
N GLU A 155 -13.70 52.52 -6.74
CA GLU A 155 -13.41 51.92 -5.44
C GLU A 155 -14.57 51.08 -4.91
N PHE A 156 -15.79 51.62 -4.95
CA PHE A 156 -16.98 50.94 -4.42
C PHE A 156 -17.35 49.68 -5.21
N ASN A 157 -16.87 49.54 -6.45
CA ASN A 157 -17.24 48.43 -7.34
C ASN A 157 -16.16 47.36 -7.50
N ARG A 158 -15.07 47.39 -6.74
CA ARG A 158 -14.00 46.36 -6.80
C ARG A 158 -14.46 44.92 -6.51
N LYS A 159 -15.64 44.74 -5.92
CA LYS A 159 -16.25 43.42 -5.64
C LYS A 159 -17.58 43.20 -6.35
N THR A 160 -18.02 44.15 -7.19
CA THR A 160 -19.32 44.08 -7.88
C THR A 160 -19.25 43.08 -9.04
N TRP A 161 -20.28 42.26 -9.18
CA TRP A 161 -20.42 41.28 -10.26
C TRP A 161 -20.52 41.96 -11.64
N GLY A 162 -19.74 41.46 -12.60
CA GLY A 162 -19.71 41.97 -13.97
C GLY A 162 -18.97 43.30 -14.14
N TRP A 163 -18.35 43.86 -13.09
CA TRP A 163 -17.73 45.19 -13.17
C TRP A 163 -16.39 45.14 -13.90
N ASN A 164 -16.35 45.65 -15.13
CA ASN A 164 -15.15 45.66 -15.98
C ASN A 164 -14.51 47.06 -16.10
N GLY A 165 -14.75 47.91 -15.09
CA GLY A 165 -14.24 49.28 -15.04
C GLY A 165 -15.02 50.27 -15.90
N CYS A 166 -14.67 51.55 -15.78
CA CYS A 166 -15.45 52.66 -16.33
C CYS A 166 -15.47 52.77 -17.86
N LYS A 167 -14.62 52.01 -18.57
CA LYS A 167 -14.62 51.95 -20.03
C LYS A 167 -15.64 50.96 -20.59
N SER A 168 -16.16 50.06 -19.76
CA SER A 168 -16.95 48.90 -20.18
C SER A 168 -18.14 48.64 -19.25
N ILE A 169 -18.85 49.68 -18.82
CA ILE A 169 -20.05 49.54 -17.97
C ILE A 169 -21.24 49.04 -18.81
N LEU A 170 -22.00 48.08 -18.30
CA LEU A 170 -23.08 47.44 -19.04
C LEU A 170 -24.43 48.06 -18.70
N VAL A 171 -25.27 48.32 -19.71
CA VAL A 171 -26.64 48.80 -19.49
C VAL A 171 -27.43 47.74 -18.70
N GLY A 172 -28.16 48.18 -17.68
CA GLY A 172 -28.90 47.31 -16.76
C GLY A 172 -28.06 46.74 -15.61
N GLN A 173 -26.74 46.95 -15.60
CA GLN A 173 -25.87 46.50 -14.52
C GLN A 173 -26.16 47.28 -13.23
N LEU A 174 -26.19 46.55 -12.11
CA LEU A 174 -26.28 47.13 -10.76
C LEU A 174 -24.87 47.42 -10.22
N ILE A 175 -24.61 48.68 -9.90
CA ILE A 175 -23.32 49.14 -9.35
C ILE A 175 -23.51 49.83 -7.99
N CYS A 176 -22.45 49.84 -7.18
CA CYS A 176 -22.40 50.52 -5.89
C CYS A 176 -22.03 52.00 -6.03
N LEU A 177 -22.74 52.86 -5.30
CA LEU A 177 -22.48 54.30 -5.16
C LEU A 177 -22.11 54.70 -3.72
N SER A 178 -21.92 53.72 -2.84
CA SER A 178 -21.44 53.92 -1.48
C SER A 178 -20.57 52.74 -1.06
N LYS A 179 -19.85 52.87 0.07
CA LYS A 179 -19.26 51.71 0.76
C LYS A 179 -20.36 50.73 1.18
N GLY A 180 -20.04 49.45 1.24
CA GLY A 180 -20.95 48.36 1.63
C GLY A 180 -20.75 47.12 0.79
N SER A 181 -21.53 46.06 1.08
CA SER A 181 -21.55 44.85 0.26
C SER A 181 -22.32 45.07 -1.06
N PRO A 182 -21.84 44.57 -2.21
CA PRO A 182 -22.59 44.64 -3.46
C PRO A 182 -23.94 43.90 -3.40
N PRO A 183 -24.96 44.35 -4.14
CA PRO A 183 -26.22 43.62 -4.29
C PRO A 183 -26.03 42.35 -5.14
N LEU A 184 -27.06 41.49 -5.20
CA LEU A 184 -27.15 40.50 -6.28
C LEU A 184 -27.18 41.21 -7.66
N PRO A 185 -26.53 40.62 -8.69
CA PRO A 185 -26.60 41.18 -10.04
C PRO A 185 -28.03 41.15 -10.58
N ALA A 186 -28.29 41.99 -11.59
CA ALA A 186 -29.57 41.98 -12.27
C ALA A 186 -29.80 40.63 -12.97
N PRO A 187 -31.03 40.09 -12.97
CA PRO A 187 -31.33 38.84 -13.63
C PRO A 187 -31.17 38.97 -15.15
N VAL A 188 -30.53 37.98 -15.77
CA VAL A 188 -30.37 37.86 -17.22
C VAL A 188 -31.44 36.87 -17.71
N PRO A 189 -32.34 37.24 -18.63
CA PRO A 189 -33.53 36.44 -18.96
C PRO A 189 -33.27 34.98 -19.36
N ASN A 190 -32.17 34.73 -20.07
CA ASN A 190 -31.78 33.39 -20.57
C ASN A 190 -30.70 32.71 -19.72
N ALA A 191 -30.31 33.28 -18.58
CA ALA A 191 -29.34 32.64 -17.70
C ALA A 191 -29.96 31.41 -17.02
N VAL A 192 -29.27 30.28 -17.13
CA VAL A 192 -29.64 28.98 -16.55
C VAL A 192 -28.82 28.65 -15.29
N CYS A 193 -27.66 29.28 -15.13
CA CYS A 193 -26.74 29.11 -14.01
C CYS A 193 -26.17 30.43 -13.49
N GLY A 194 -25.48 30.38 -12.36
CA GLY A 194 -24.82 31.54 -11.76
C GLY A 194 -25.79 32.51 -11.06
N PRO A 195 -25.28 33.64 -10.56
CA PRO A 195 -26.07 34.60 -9.77
C PRO A 195 -27.03 35.43 -10.61
N THR A 196 -26.91 35.43 -11.93
CA THR A 196 -27.77 36.16 -12.87
C THR A 196 -29.02 35.36 -13.28
N LYS A 197 -29.14 34.09 -12.87
CA LYS A 197 -30.34 33.28 -13.16
C LYS A 197 -31.60 33.96 -12.61
N PRO A 198 -32.69 34.08 -13.40
CA PRO A 198 -33.95 34.63 -12.92
C PRO A 198 -34.48 33.89 -11.68
N GLY A 199 -34.89 34.63 -10.66
CA GLY A 199 -35.40 34.09 -9.39
C GLY A 199 -34.33 33.74 -8.34
N THR A 200 -33.05 34.03 -8.60
CA THR A 200 -31.97 33.84 -7.61
C THR A 200 -32.23 34.63 -6.33
N LYS A 201 -32.15 33.95 -5.19
CA LYS A 201 -32.25 34.56 -3.86
C LYS A 201 -30.86 34.88 -3.32
N LYS A 202 -30.77 35.94 -2.51
CA LYS A 202 -29.50 36.33 -1.89
C LYS A 202 -29.02 35.23 -0.94
N PRO A 203 -27.78 34.73 -1.08
CA PRO A 203 -27.29 33.68 -0.22
C PRO A 203 -26.89 34.20 1.17
N PRO A 204 -26.71 33.30 2.15
CA PRO A 204 -26.07 33.64 3.42
C PRO A 204 -24.68 34.27 3.24
N ALA A 205 -24.22 34.99 4.26
CA ALA A 205 -22.88 35.58 4.24
C ALA A 205 -21.79 34.49 4.11
N GLY A 206 -20.79 34.74 3.26
CA GLY A 206 -19.67 33.82 3.00
C GLY A 206 -19.85 32.86 1.82
N VAL A 207 -21.05 32.77 1.23
CA VAL A 207 -21.27 31.99 0.00
C VAL A 207 -20.83 32.81 -1.23
N GLU A 208 -19.99 32.23 -2.07
CA GLU A 208 -19.58 32.87 -3.31
C GLU A 208 -20.73 32.95 -4.32
N LEU A 209 -20.90 34.10 -4.97
CA LEU A 209 -21.98 34.31 -5.94
C LEU A 209 -21.86 33.37 -7.16
N ALA A 210 -20.64 32.98 -7.52
CA ALA A 210 -20.38 32.12 -8.67
C ALA A 210 -20.90 30.69 -8.51
N THR A 211 -21.06 30.21 -7.27
CA THR A 211 -21.55 28.86 -6.97
C THR A 211 -23.08 28.78 -6.91
N LEU A 212 -23.79 29.90 -7.10
CA LEU A 212 -25.26 29.91 -7.10
C LEU A 212 -25.80 29.29 -8.39
N ASN A 213 -26.90 28.53 -8.25
CA ASN A 213 -27.59 27.89 -9.36
C ASN A 213 -26.65 27.08 -10.27
N PRO A 214 -26.11 25.94 -9.80
CA PRO A 214 -25.24 25.12 -10.63
C PRO A 214 -25.95 24.65 -11.90
N CYS A 215 -25.17 24.42 -12.95
CA CYS A 215 -25.66 23.79 -14.17
C CYS A 215 -26.17 22.37 -13.91
N PRO A 216 -27.14 21.87 -14.70
CA PRO A 216 -27.46 20.45 -14.73
C PRO A 216 -26.19 19.62 -14.95
N LEU A 217 -26.07 18.50 -14.23
CA LEU A 217 -24.89 17.62 -14.21
C LEU A 217 -23.58 18.33 -13.78
N ASN A 218 -23.68 19.51 -13.16
CA ASN A 218 -22.56 20.38 -12.82
C ASN A 218 -21.62 20.67 -14.00
N ALA A 219 -22.19 20.88 -15.20
CA ALA A 219 -21.47 21.44 -16.32
C ALA A 219 -20.86 22.83 -15.99
N CYS A 220 -19.94 23.30 -16.83
CA CYS A 220 -19.32 24.61 -16.69
C CYS A 220 -20.35 25.71 -16.89
N CYS A 221 -20.32 26.71 -16.01
CA CYS A 221 -21.13 27.91 -16.12
C CYS A 221 -20.23 29.08 -16.58
N ASN A 222 -20.60 29.75 -17.66
CA ASN A 222 -19.87 30.94 -18.13
C ASN A 222 -20.37 32.25 -17.50
N ILE A 223 -19.68 33.38 -17.71
CA ILE A 223 -20.05 34.68 -17.11
C ILE A 223 -21.46 35.15 -17.49
N TRP A 224 -22.00 34.64 -18.60
CA TRP A 224 -23.33 34.97 -19.12
C TRP A 224 -24.44 34.10 -18.51
N GLY A 225 -24.09 33.17 -17.61
CA GLY A 225 -25.04 32.26 -16.97
C GLY A 225 -25.51 31.14 -17.90
N SER A 226 -24.72 30.77 -18.91
CA SER A 226 -25.01 29.64 -19.81
C SER A 226 -24.20 28.40 -19.41
N CYS A 227 -24.81 27.23 -19.58
CA CYS A 227 -24.20 25.94 -19.28
C CYS A 227 -23.63 25.28 -20.53
N GLY A 228 -22.45 24.68 -20.41
CA GLY A 228 -21.83 23.91 -21.48
C GLY A 228 -20.66 23.05 -20.99
N THR A 229 -20.17 22.18 -21.85
CA THR A 229 -19.00 21.31 -21.57
C THR A 229 -17.77 21.78 -22.33
N TRP A 230 -16.63 21.12 -22.09
CA TRP A 230 -15.33 21.52 -22.63
C TRP A 230 -15.24 21.49 -24.17
N THR A 231 -16.08 20.70 -24.85
CA THR A 231 -16.13 20.63 -26.32
C THR A 231 -16.40 22.01 -26.96
N THR A 232 -16.90 22.95 -26.18
CA THR A 232 -17.05 24.37 -26.51
C THR A 232 -16.18 25.21 -25.57
N LYS A 233 -15.00 25.66 -26.04
CA LYS A 233 -14.03 26.47 -25.26
C LYS A 233 -14.64 27.70 -24.57
N GLU A 234 -15.82 28.12 -24.99
CA GLU A 234 -16.60 29.23 -24.45
C GLU A 234 -17.10 29.04 -23.00
N PHE A 235 -17.16 27.80 -22.49
CA PHE A 235 -17.83 27.53 -21.20
C PHE A 235 -16.88 27.22 -20.06
N CYS A 236 -15.85 26.41 -20.29
CA CYS A 236 -15.00 25.87 -19.23
C CYS A 236 -13.65 26.57 -19.08
N THR A 237 -13.30 27.47 -20.01
CA THR A 237 -12.02 28.19 -19.98
C THR A 237 -12.02 29.29 -18.92
N VAL A 238 -11.10 29.20 -17.96
CA VAL A 238 -10.90 30.27 -16.98
C VAL A 238 -10.29 31.49 -17.68
N SER A 239 -10.95 32.64 -17.56
CA SER A 239 -10.50 33.89 -18.14
C SER A 239 -10.75 35.03 -17.16
N LYS A 240 -9.70 35.73 -16.74
CA LYS A 240 -9.79 36.87 -15.83
C LYS A 240 -9.74 38.19 -16.61
N SER A 241 -10.65 39.11 -16.30
CA SER A 241 -10.59 40.48 -16.81
C SER A 241 -9.42 41.27 -16.22
N GLY A 242 -9.10 42.42 -16.82
CA GLY A 242 -8.09 43.33 -16.27
C GLY A 242 -8.45 43.97 -14.92
N THR A 243 -9.74 43.93 -14.51
CA THR A 243 -10.17 44.43 -13.20
C THR A 243 -10.15 43.34 -12.12
N GLY A 244 -10.17 42.06 -12.51
CA GLY A 244 -10.21 40.92 -11.59
C GLY A 244 -11.55 40.73 -10.87
N ASN A 245 -12.58 41.47 -11.27
CA ASN A 245 -13.91 41.40 -10.67
C ASN A 245 -14.64 40.07 -10.97
N PRO A 246 -15.52 39.60 -10.07
CA PRO A 246 -16.30 38.38 -10.32
C PRO A 246 -17.28 38.57 -11.49
N GLY A 247 -17.55 37.50 -12.25
CA GLY A 247 -18.46 37.54 -13.40
C GLY A 247 -17.95 38.34 -14.59
N THR A 248 -16.63 38.42 -14.79
CA THR A 248 -16.00 39.13 -15.91
C THR A 248 -14.95 38.25 -16.61
N SER A 249 -14.63 38.58 -17.85
CA SER A 249 -13.63 37.89 -18.69
C SER A 249 -12.77 38.88 -19.47
N ARG A 250 -11.77 38.37 -20.20
CA ARG A 250 -11.03 39.13 -21.21
C ARG A 250 -11.96 39.50 -22.38
N PRO A 251 -11.70 40.61 -23.10
CA PRO A 251 -12.46 40.97 -24.29
C PRO A 251 -12.50 39.83 -25.32
N GLY A 252 -13.69 39.48 -25.80
CA GLY A 252 -13.88 38.41 -26.79
C GLY A 252 -13.97 36.99 -26.21
N GLU A 253 -13.83 36.83 -24.89
CA GLU A 253 -13.94 35.53 -24.22
C GLU A 253 -15.19 35.46 -23.35
N ASN A 254 -15.82 34.28 -23.27
CA ASN A 254 -17.02 34.10 -22.46
C ASN A 254 -16.72 33.78 -20.99
N GLY A 255 -15.51 33.28 -20.69
CA GLY A 255 -14.99 33.05 -19.34
C GLY A 255 -15.84 32.13 -18.44
N CYS A 256 -15.20 31.20 -17.77
CA CYS A 256 -15.89 30.32 -16.82
C CYS A 256 -15.98 30.95 -15.42
N ILE A 257 -17.15 30.85 -14.77
CA ILE A 257 -17.39 31.31 -13.39
C ILE A 257 -17.51 30.16 -12.38
N SER A 258 -18.02 28.99 -12.78
CA SER A 258 -18.07 27.83 -11.90
C SER A 258 -17.95 26.51 -12.68
N ASN A 259 -17.41 25.49 -12.00
CA ASN A 259 -17.02 24.20 -12.59
C ASN A 259 -16.04 24.39 -13.76
N CYS A 260 -14.98 25.18 -13.52
CA CYS A 260 -14.03 25.60 -14.55
C CYS A 260 -12.74 24.82 -14.50
N GLY A 261 -12.08 24.69 -15.65
CA GLY A 261 -10.80 23.99 -15.75
C GLY A 261 -10.92 22.50 -15.45
N MET A 262 -9.77 21.87 -15.33
CA MET A 262 -9.62 20.54 -14.77
C MET A 262 -8.39 20.57 -13.86
N ASP A 263 -8.47 19.85 -12.76
CA ASP A 263 -7.29 19.58 -11.94
C ASP A 263 -6.40 18.57 -12.66
N ILE A 264 -5.12 18.88 -12.76
CA ILE A 264 -4.13 17.94 -13.27
C ILE A 264 -3.32 17.52 -12.06
N VAL A 265 -3.63 16.34 -11.55
CA VAL A 265 -3.02 15.75 -10.36
C VAL A 265 -1.92 14.80 -10.82
N THR A 266 -0.82 14.76 -10.09
CA THR A 266 0.18 13.71 -10.26
C THR A 266 0.72 13.25 -8.92
N TYR A 267 1.05 11.96 -8.86
CA TYR A 267 1.83 11.39 -7.76
C TYR A 267 3.31 11.50 -8.08
N TYR A 268 4.11 11.69 -7.03
CA TYR A 268 5.56 11.63 -7.04
C TYR A 268 6.02 10.52 -6.09
N GLU A 269 6.83 9.59 -6.61
CA GLU A 269 7.40 8.48 -5.86
C GLU A 269 8.79 8.88 -5.32
N PRO A 270 8.97 9.31 -4.06
CA PRO A 270 10.25 9.73 -3.51
C PRO A 270 11.27 8.60 -3.42
N TRP A 271 10.82 7.34 -3.43
CA TRP A 271 11.69 6.16 -3.56
C TRP A 271 12.21 5.96 -5.01
N ASN A 272 11.85 6.83 -5.96
CA ASN A 272 12.46 6.81 -7.30
C ASN A 272 13.99 6.93 -7.21
N LEU A 273 14.50 7.64 -6.19
CA LEU A 273 15.92 7.81 -5.95
C LEU A 273 16.64 6.51 -5.50
N ASP A 274 15.89 5.47 -5.13
CA ASP A 274 16.44 4.15 -4.78
C ASP A 274 16.58 3.24 -6.01
N ARG A 275 16.18 3.70 -7.20
CA ARG A 275 16.43 3.02 -8.47
C ARG A 275 17.92 3.11 -8.82
N SER A 276 18.36 2.32 -9.80
CA SER A 276 19.72 2.41 -10.35
C SER A 276 19.93 3.63 -11.25
N CYS A 277 18.83 4.21 -11.76
CA CYS A 277 18.80 5.32 -12.69
C CYS A 277 17.39 5.93 -12.73
N MET A 278 17.18 6.97 -13.55
CA MET A 278 15.89 7.68 -13.68
C MET A 278 15.46 8.33 -12.36
N HIS A 279 16.38 9.12 -11.80
CA HIS A 279 16.19 9.87 -10.57
C HIS A 279 15.58 11.23 -10.87
N MET A 280 14.38 11.43 -10.37
CA MET A 280 13.67 12.70 -10.44
C MET A 280 13.78 13.39 -9.09
N ASP A 281 14.35 14.59 -9.03
CA ASP A 281 14.20 15.48 -7.88
C ASP A 281 12.83 16.19 -7.97
N VAL A 282 12.09 16.24 -6.86
CA VAL A 282 10.73 16.81 -6.84
C VAL A 282 10.65 18.27 -7.28
N ARG A 283 11.74 19.04 -7.22
CA ARG A 283 11.77 20.45 -7.69
C ARG A 283 11.53 20.57 -9.19
N THR A 284 11.93 19.55 -9.95
CA THR A 284 11.75 19.52 -11.41
C THR A 284 10.28 19.59 -11.83
N VAL A 285 9.34 19.16 -10.97
CA VAL A 285 7.90 19.27 -11.23
C VAL A 285 7.48 20.72 -11.51
N GLY A 286 8.11 21.70 -10.85
CA GLY A 286 7.81 23.12 -11.06
C GLY A 286 8.24 23.62 -12.45
N ASP A 287 9.21 22.98 -13.07
CA ASP A 287 9.85 23.40 -14.32
C ASP A 287 9.20 22.77 -15.56
N LEU A 288 8.42 21.71 -15.39
CA LEU A 288 7.84 20.94 -16.50
C LEU A 288 6.79 21.69 -17.32
N GLY A 289 6.16 22.73 -16.76
CA GLY A 289 5.18 23.52 -17.51
C GLY A 289 3.91 22.77 -17.93
N ASP A 290 3.75 21.49 -17.55
CA ASP A 290 2.65 20.59 -17.90
C ASP A 290 1.28 20.96 -17.29
N GLY A 291 1.24 22.02 -16.47
CA GLY A 291 0.00 22.53 -15.90
C GLY A 291 -0.55 21.71 -14.74
N TYR A 292 0.27 20.88 -14.09
CA TYR A 292 -0.08 20.19 -12.84
C TYR A 292 -0.56 21.19 -11.78
N THR A 293 -1.77 20.96 -11.25
CA THR A 293 -2.38 21.82 -10.22
C THR A 293 -2.16 21.27 -8.81
N HIS A 294 -1.96 19.95 -8.68
CA HIS A 294 -1.71 19.27 -7.42
C HIS A 294 -0.60 18.23 -7.58
N LEU A 295 0.32 18.19 -6.62
CA LEU A 295 1.35 17.17 -6.48
C LEU A 295 1.09 16.37 -5.20
N HIS A 296 0.89 15.07 -5.35
CA HIS A 296 0.69 14.13 -4.25
C HIS A 296 2.03 13.47 -3.90
N PHE A 297 2.54 13.72 -2.68
CA PHE A 297 3.75 13.09 -2.18
C PHE A 297 3.41 11.69 -1.64
N ALA A 298 3.76 10.65 -2.40
CA ALA A 298 3.47 9.26 -2.09
C ALA A 298 4.63 8.66 -1.27
N PHE A 299 4.48 7.99 -0.15
CA PHE A 299 3.39 8.15 0.78
C PHE A 299 3.96 8.63 2.11
N VAL A 300 3.19 9.49 2.76
CA VAL A 300 3.39 9.85 4.15
C VAL A 300 3.01 8.64 5.01
N ASN A 301 3.86 8.32 5.99
CA ASN A 301 3.74 7.13 6.80
C ASN A 301 2.84 7.34 8.02
N ILE A 302 2.17 6.27 8.45
CA ILE A 302 1.40 6.23 9.70
C ILE A 302 2.02 5.19 10.61
N THR A 303 2.46 5.60 11.79
CA THR A 303 3.05 4.70 12.78
C THR A 303 1.98 3.82 13.45
N LYS A 304 2.40 2.75 14.14
CA LYS A 304 1.47 1.83 14.83
C LYS A 304 0.67 2.53 15.95
N ASP A 305 1.20 3.60 16.53
CA ASP A 305 0.52 4.48 17.49
C ASP A 305 -0.27 5.63 16.84
N LEU A 306 -0.53 5.52 15.52
CA LEU A 306 -1.37 6.41 14.72
C LEU A 306 -0.84 7.85 14.63
N GLN A 307 0.48 8.04 14.77
CA GLN A 307 1.14 9.30 14.46
C GLN A 307 1.47 9.37 12.97
N VAL A 308 1.59 10.60 12.47
CA VAL A 308 1.99 10.87 11.09
C VAL A 308 3.49 11.11 11.06
N SER A 309 4.20 10.46 10.14
CA SER A 309 5.64 10.60 9.99
C SER A 309 6.05 10.60 8.52
N VAL A 310 7.18 11.24 8.21
CA VAL A 310 7.82 11.13 6.90
C VAL A 310 9.25 10.69 7.13
N GLN A 311 9.69 9.67 6.40
CA GLN A 311 11.09 9.33 6.29
C GLN A 311 11.64 10.02 5.05
N ASP A 312 12.55 10.97 5.24
CA ASP A 312 13.09 11.80 4.16
C ASP A 312 14.62 11.75 4.10
N PRO A 313 15.22 10.56 3.89
CA PRO A 313 16.68 10.41 3.93
C PRO A 313 17.40 11.23 2.85
N ARG A 314 16.69 11.64 1.78
CA ARG A 314 17.22 12.35 0.62
C ARG A 314 16.62 13.75 0.41
N GLY A 315 15.97 14.31 1.45
CA GLY A 315 15.49 15.70 1.47
C GLY A 315 14.35 16.04 0.49
N GLN A 316 13.70 15.05 -0.11
CA GLN A 316 12.65 15.25 -1.10
C GLN A 316 11.37 15.82 -0.51
N PHE A 317 11.03 15.47 0.73
CA PHE A 317 9.87 16.07 1.41
C PHE A 317 10.13 17.55 1.75
N GLU A 318 11.36 17.91 2.15
CA GLU A 318 11.74 19.31 2.33
C GLU A 318 11.63 20.12 1.02
N HIS A 319 12.15 19.57 -0.08
CA HIS A 319 12.04 20.18 -1.41
C HIS A 319 10.57 20.32 -1.86
N PHE A 320 9.76 19.29 -1.63
CA PHE A 320 8.34 19.28 -1.95
C PHE A 320 7.58 20.41 -1.24
N LYS A 321 7.85 20.64 0.05
CA LYS A 321 7.25 21.75 0.80
C LYS A 321 7.63 23.12 0.22
N GLY A 322 8.83 23.24 -0.36
CA GLY A 322 9.34 24.45 -0.97
C GLY A 322 8.71 24.82 -2.32
N LEU A 323 7.92 23.93 -2.92
CA LEU A 323 7.29 24.18 -4.22
C LEU A 323 6.30 25.35 -4.15
N SER A 324 6.24 26.12 -5.23
CA SER A 324 5.31 27.24 -5.39
C SER A 324 4.54 27.11 -6.71
N GLY A 325 3.31 27.64 -6.75
CA GLY A 325 2.45 27.55 -7.94
C GLY A 325 1.70 26.23 -8.11
N ILE A 326 1.96 25.24 -7.27
CA ILE A 326 1.30 23.92 -7.23
C ILE A 326 0.81 23.60 -5.81
N LYS A 327 -0.32 22.91 -5.67
CA LYS A 327 -0.79 22.46 -4.35
C LYS A 327 -0.03 21.23 -3.90
N ARG A 328 0.49 21.27 -2.67
CA ARG A 328 1.30 20.21 -2.05
C ARG A 328 0.42 19.34 -1.17
N ILE A 329 0.14 18.13 -1.63
CA ILE A 329 -0.79 17.18 -0.98
C ILE A 329 -0.02 16.03 -0.34
N ALA A 330 -0.28 15.75 0.93
CA ALA A 330 0.22 14.55 1.60
C ALA A 330 -0.66 13.35 1.25
N ALA A 331 -0.11 12.33 0.59
CA ALA A 331 -0.85 11.10 0.30
C ALA A 331 -0.50 10.01 1.31
N PHE A 332 -1.51 9.31 1.83
CA PHE A 332 -1.36 8.23 2.81
C PHE A 332 -1.84 6.90 2.23
N GLY A 333 -1.13 5.81 2.55
CA GLY A 333 -1.51 4.46 2.12
C GLY A 333 -0.65 3.96 0.97
N GLY A 334 -1.28 3.64 -0.16
CA GLY A 334 -0.71 2.90 -1.27
C GLY A 334 -0.75 1.40 -1.04
N TRP A 335 -0.54 0.65 -2.13
CA TRP A 335 -0.57 -0.81 -2.15
C TRP A 335 0.25 -1.44 -1.02
N SER A 336 1.56 -1.18 -0.98
CA SER A 336 2.48 -1.79 -0.01
C SER A 336 2.09 -1.51 1.44
N PHE A 337 1.61 -0.30 1.75
CA PHE A 337 1.15 0.03 3.11
C PHE A 337 -0.16 -0.67 3.44
N SER A 338 -1.08 -0.78 2.47
CA SER A 338 -2.42 -1.33 2.67
C SER A 338 -2.42 -2.86 2.80
N VAL A 339 -1.47 -3.56 2.17
CA VAL A 339 -1.36 -5.03 2.22
C VAL A 339 -0.10 -5.54 2.93
N GLY A 340 0.79 -4.65 3.38
CA GLY A 340 1.99 -5.03 4.13
C GLY A 340 1.62 -5.66 5.47
N VAL A 341 2.24 -6.81 5.79
CA VAL A 341 1.95 -7.59 7.01
C VAL A 341 2.04 -6.79 8.31
N ASP A 342 2.87 -5.75 8.35
CA ASP A 342 3.06 -4.86 9.50
C ASP A 342 2.12 -3.65 9.52
N THR A 343 1.54 -3.29 8.38
CA THR A 343 0.87 -2.00 8.16
C THR A 343 -0.61 -2.13 7.79
N TYR A 344 -1.05 -3.31 7.32
CA TYR A 344 -2.44 -3.53 6.87
C TYR A 344 -3.49 -3.29 7.98
N THR A 345 -3.08 -3.41 9.25
CA THR A 345 -3.95 -3.13 10.40
C THR A 345 -4.01 -1.64 10.74
N THR A 346 -3.01 -0.83 10.38
CA THR A 346 -2.88 0.55 10.85
C THR A 346 -4.07 1.41 10.43
N LEU A 347 -4.40 1.46 9.14
CA LEU A 347 -5.56 2.22 8.65
C LEU A 347 -6.89 1.63 9.16
N ARG A 348 -6.99 0.29 9.29
CA ARG A 348 -8.15 -0.38 9.89
C ARG A 348 -8.38 0.03 11.34
N GLN A 349 -7.33 0.25 12.13
CA GLN A 349 -7.46 0.77 13.50
C GLN A 349 -7.74 2.28 13.49
N ALA A 350 -7.04 3.04 12.65
CA ALA A 350 -7.13 4.49 12.58
C ALA A 350 -8.56 5.01 12.37
N ILE A 351 -9.35 4.31 11.55
CA ILE A 351 -10.72 4.71 11.17
C ILE A 351 -11.80 4.31 12.20
N LYS A 352 -11.46 3.49 13.20
CA LYS A 352 -12.43 3.02 14.20
C LYS A 352 -12.96 4.15 15.09
N PRO A 353 -14.16 3.98 15.70
CA PRO A 353 -14.75 4.98 16.58
C PRO A 353 -13.83 5.47 17.69
N GLU A 354 -13.00 4.60 18.25
CA GLU A 354 -12.14 4.89 19.39
C GLU A 354 -10.90 5.72 19.00
N HIS A 355 -10.50 5.68 17.72
CA HIS A 355 -9.23 6.25 17.24
C HIS A 355 -9.40 7.39 16.23
N ARG A 356 -10.51 7.43 15.49
CA ARG A 356 -10.66 8.35 14.35
C ARG A 356 -10.53 9.82 14.67
N ASP A 357 -10.91 10.26 15.88
CA ASP A 357 -10.75 11.66 16.28
C ASP A 357 -9.29 12.01 16.54
N PHE A 358 -8.56 11.11 17.21
CA PHE A 358 -7.13 11.26 17.43
C PHE A 358 -6.37 11.28 16.09
N PHE A 359 -6.60 10.28 15.23
CA PHE A 359 -5.92 10.20 13.95
C PHE A 359 -6.25 11.40 13.04
N ALA A 360 -7.51 11.82 12.95
CA ALA A 360 -7.88 13.02 12.19
C ALA A 360 -7.19 14.28 12.73
N THR A 361 -6.95 14.35 14.04
CA THR A 361 -6.21 15.46 14.67
C THR A 361 -4.73 15.40 14.32
N GLN A 362 -4.11 14.22 14.31
CA GLN A 362 -2.71 14.04 13.88
C GLN A 362 -2.49 14.49 12.43
N VAL A 363 -3.39 14.08 11.51
CA VAL A 363 -3.34 14.50 10.11
C VAL A 363 -3.44 16.03 10.00
N VAL A 364 -4.41 16.66 10.66
CA VAL A 364 -4.59 18.13 10.59
C VAL A 364 -3.39 18.87 11.19
N SER A 365 -2.80 18.37 12.27
CA SER A 365 -1.60 18.95 12.87
C SER A 365 -0.42 18.88 11.92
N PHE A 366 -0.17 17.72 11.31
CA PHE A 366 0.91 17.52 10.35
C PHE A 366 0.80 18.45 9.13
N LEU A 367 -0.40 18.58 8.55
CA LEU A 367 -0.63 19.48 7.40
C LEU A 367 -0.33 20.94 7.75
N LYS A 368 -0.70 21.38 8.96
CA LYS A 368 -0.44 22.75 9.43
C LYS A 368 1.03 22.98 9.73
N GLU A 369 1.68 22.03 10.39
CA GLU A 369 3.10 22.09 10.73
C GLU A 369 3.96 22.24 9.48
N HIS A 370 3.62 21.52 8.41
CA HIS A 370 4.37 21.53 7.16
C HIS A 370 3.81 22.50 6.10
N ASN A 371 2.80 23.31 6.44
CA ASN A 371 2.16 24.28 5.53
C ASN A 371 1.72 23.66 4.19
N LEU A 372 1.08 22.49 4.27
CA LEU A 372 0.57 21.74 3.12
C LEU A 372 -0.85 22.15 2.72
N ASP A 373 -1.22 21.88 1.48
CA ASP A 373 -2.46 22.37 0.86
C ASP A 373 -3.62 21.36 0.91
N GLY A 374 -3.38 20.14 1.39
CA GLY A 374 -4.40 19.13 1.56
C GLY A 374 -3.86 17.73 1.81
N VAL A 375 -4.78 16.76 1.79
CA VAL A 375 -4.50 15.36 2.07
C VAL A 375 -5.23 14.43 1.11
N ASP A 376 -4.58 13.34 0.76
CA ASP A 376 -5.10 12.24 -0.04
C ASP A 376 -4.99 10.92 0.74
N PHE A 377 -5.99 10.04 0.58
CA PHE A 377 -5.95 8.69 1.15
C PHE A 377 -6.13 7.64 0.06
N ASP A 378 -5.10 6.83 -0.12
CA ASP A 378 -5.05 5.69 -1.01
C ASP A 378 -5.07 4.39 -0.19
N TRP A 379 -6.21 4.11 0.46
CA TRP A 379 -6.36 2.87 1.22
C TRP A 379 -6.87 1.76 0.29
N GLU A 380 -6.08 0.68 0.17
CA GLU A 380 -6.33 -0.41 -0.77
C GLU A 380 -6.60 -1.78 -0.08
N TYR A 381 -7.84 -2.19 0.19
CA TYR A 381 -9.09 -1.42 0.10
C TYR A 381 -9.96 -1.63 1.35
N PRO A 382 -10.75 -0.62 1.77
CA PRO A 382 -11.66 -0.74 2.91
C PRO A 382 -12.65 -1.87 2.73
N GLY A 383 -12.65 -2.86 3.63
CA GLY A 383 -13.61 -3.97 3.63
C GLY A 383 -13.36 -5.05 2.56
N ALA A 384 -12.23 -5.03 1.86
CA ALA A 384 -11.88 -6.09 0.91
C ALA A 384 -11.63 -7.44 1.63
N THR A 385 -12.20 -8.52 1.12
CA THR A 385 -12.19 -9.85 1.77
C THR A 385 -11.26 -10.86 1.10
N ASP A 386 -10.66 -10.48 -0.02
CA ASP A 386 -9.98 -11.34 -1.00
C ASP A 386 -8.55 -10.87 -1.32
N LEU A 387 -7.98 -10.03 -0.45
CA LEU A 387 -6.57 -9.63 -0.49
C LEU A 387 -5.68 -10.70 0.18
N PRO A 388 -4.36 -10.76 -0.10
CA PRO A 388 -3.41 -11.70 0.53
C PRO A 388 -3.07 -11.32 1.99
N ILE A 389 -4.07 -10.87 2.75
CA ILE A 389 -4.05 -10.46 4.15
C ILE A 389 -5.38 -10.89 4.80
N PRO A 390 -5.51 -10.91 6.14
CA PRO A 390 -6.79 -11.19 6.78
C PRO A 390 -7.92 -10.30 6.24
N ALA A 391 -9.09 -10.90 6.02
CA ALA A 391 -10.24 -10.21 5.44
C ALA A 391 -10.56 -8.89 6.18
N GLY A 392 -10.90 -7.85 5.40
CA GLY A 392 -11.38 -6.57 5.89
C GLY A 392 -12.71 -6.71 6.64
N SER A 393 -12.97 -5.78 7.55
CA SER A 393 -14.21 -5.77 8.32
C SER A 393 -15.34 -5.19 7.45
N PRO A 394 -16.58 -5.72 7.54
CA PRO A 394 -17.73 -5.14 6.84
C PRO A 394 -18.09 -3.74 7.34
N GLU A 395 -17.59 -3.33 8.52
CA GLU A 395 -17.74 -2.00 9.07
C GLU A 395 -16.73 -0.98 8.52
N ASP A 396 -15.65 -1.43 7.88
CA ASP A 396 -14.56 -0.57 7.37
C ASP A 396 -15.08 0.57 6.47
N PRO A 397 -15.96 0.35 5.46
CA PRO A 397 -16.45 1.44 4.61
C PRO A 397 -17.23 2.51 5.38
N ALA A 398 -18.08 2.09 6.33
CA ALA A 398 -18.89 3.00 7.13
C ALA A 398 -18.04 3.81 8.11
N ASN A 399 -17.01 3.19 8.69
CA ASN A 399 -16.07 3.87 9.57
C ASN A 399 -15.14 4.81 8.81
N TYR A 400 -14.70 4.42 7.62
CA TYR A 400 -13.89 5.27 6.74
C TYR A 400 -14.66 6.53 6.32
N LEU A 401 -15.93 6.40 5.92
CA LEU A 401 -16.79 7.55 5.62
C LEU A 401 -16.91 8.50 6.82
N LYS A 402 -17.15 7.96 8.02
CA LYS A 402 -17.23 8.77 9.26
C LYS A 402 -15.90 9.48 9.57
N PHE A 403 -14.77 8.82 9.34
CA PHE A 403 -13.45 9.42 9.46
C PHE A 403 -13.26 10.58 8.46
N LEU A 404 -13.57 10.37 7.17
CA LEU A 404 -13.46 11.41 6.14
C LEU A 404 -14.36 12.62 6.44
N GLN A 405 -15.59 12.38 6.91
CA GLN A 405 -16.51 13.46 7.33
C GLN A 405 -15.97 14.24 8.53
N LEU A 406 -15.36 13.55 9.49
CA LEU A 406 -14.73 14.19 10.66
C LEU A 406 -13.52 15.01 10.24
N LEU A 407 -12.62 14.44 9.43
CA LEU A 407 -11.44 15.11 8.92
C LEU A 407 -11.82 16.35 8.12
N ARG A 408 -12.82 16.26 7.23
CA ARG A 408 -13.30 17.41 6.45
C ARG A 408 -13.79 18.57 7.32
N LYS A 409 -14.44 18.26 8.46
CA LYS A 409 -14.89 19.28 9.44
C LYS A 409 -13.73 19.94 10.18
N LYS A 410 -12.62 19.22 10.40
CA LYS A 410 -11.43 19.74 11.10
C LYS A 410 -10.48 20.51 10.18
N LEU A 411 -10.45 20.18 8.89
CA LEU A 411 -9.60 20.84 7.90
C LEU A 411 -10.10 22.27 7.57
N PRO A 412 -9.21 23.26 7.42
CA PRO A 412 -9.51 24.55 6.80
C PRO A 412 -10.26 24.42 5.47
N ALA A 413 -11.15 25.36 5.17
CA ALA A 413 -12.05 25.28 4.01
C ALA A 413 -11.31 25.30 2.65
N ASP A 414 -10.11 25.86 2.62
CA ASP A 414 -9.22 25.98 1.48
C ASP A 414 -8.34 24.74 1.25
N MET A 415 -8.17 23.88 2.26
CA MET A 415 -7.40 22.63 2.11
C MET A 415 -8.21 21.55 1.38
N THR A 416 -7.58 20.82 0.46
CA THR A 416 -8.23 19.71 -0.26
C THR A 416 -8.25 18.42 0.57
N LEU A 417 -9.24 17.57 0.28
CA LEU A 417 -9.37 16.20 0.80
C LEU A 417 -9.79 15.31 -0.37
N SER A 418 -8.95 14.36 -0.74
CA SER A 418 -9.23 13.37 -1.78
C SER A 418 -9.05 11.94 -1.27
N ILE A 419 -9.55 10.98 -2.05
CA ILE A 419 -9.30 9.55 -1.88
C ILE A 419 -8.97 8.97 -3.25
N ALA A 420 -8.05 8.00 -3.28
CA ALA A 420 -7.91 7.12 -4.44
C ALA A 420 -8.88 5.94 -4.29
N ALA A 421 -9.52 5.56 -5.38
CA ALA A 421 -10.54 4.52 -5.42
C ALA A 421 -10.30 3.61 -6.63
N PRO A 422 -10.54 2.30 -6.50
CA PRO A 422 -10.28 1.36 -7.59
C PRO A 422 -11.21 1.62 -8.78
N ALA A 423 -10.64 1.64 -9.98
CA ALA A 423 -11.37 1.80 -11.23
C ALA A 423 -11.86 0.43 -11.78
N SER A 424 -12.58 -0.34 -10.97
CA SER A 424 -13.15 -1.61 -11.43
C SER A 424 -14.44 -2.02 -10.71
N PHE A 425 -15.20 -2.94 -11.32
CA PHE A 425 -16.39 -3.53 -10.73
C PHE A 425 -16.09 -4.64 -9.68
N TRP A 426 -14.87 -5.20 -9.63
CA TRP A 426 -14.57 -6.40 -8.83
C TRP A 426 -13.09 -6.57 -8.38
N TYR A 427 -12.23 -5.62 -8.68
CA TYR A 427 -10.77 -5.75 -8.75
C TYR A 427 -10.11 -4.51 -8.10
N LEU A 428 -8.96 -4.62 -7.46
CA LEU A 428 -7.78 -5.22 -8.08
C LEU A 428 -7.40 -6.53 -7.41
N LYS A 429 -8.27 -7.54 -7.54
CA LYS A 429 -7.88 -8.95 -7.37
C LYS A 429 -6.64 -9.18 -8.24
N GLY A 430 -5.61 -9.76 -7.66
CA GLY A 430 -4.44 -10.18 -8.41
C GLY A 430 -4.87 -11.08 -9.58
N TRP A 431 -4.02 -11.17 -10.60
CA TRP A 431 -4.19 -12.12 -11.69
C TRP A 431 -4.18 -13.54 -11.11
N ASP A 432 -5.36 -14.04 -10.73
CA ASP A 432 -5.57 -15.41 -10.28
C ASP A 432 -5.31 -16.33 -11.49
N PHE A 433 -4.04 -16.66 -11.69
CA PHE A 433 -3.60 -17.59 -12.72
C PHE A 433 -4.34 -18.93 -12.54
N ASN A 434 -4.89 -19.47 -13.63
CA ASN A 434 -5.82 -20.60 -13.66
C ASN A 434 -7.22 -20.37 -13.06
N SER A 435 -7.65 -19.12 -12.87
CA SER A 435 -9.03 -18.80 -12.51
C SER A 435 -9.80 -18.21 -13.69
N ARG A 436 -10.92 -18.85 -14.06
CA ARG A 436 -11.86 -18.30 -15.05
C ARG A 436 -12.49 -16.96 -14.64
N TRP A 437 -12.38 -16.60 -13.37
CA TRP A 437 -12.95 -15.39 -12.81
C TRP A 437 -11.99 -14.21 -12.87
N ALA A 438 -10.70 -14.45 -13.12
CA ALA A 438 -9.65 -13.43 -13.24
C ALA A 438 -9.94 -12.45 -14.40
N SER A 439 -10.55 -12.95 -15.48
CA SER A 439 -10.79 -12.19 -16.69
C SER A 439 -11.98 -12.79 -17.44
N ASP A 440 -13.05 -11.99 -17.63
CA ASP A 440 -14.30 -12.50 -18.21
C ASP A 440 -14.08 -13.08 -19.61
N GLY A 441 -14.61 -14.26 -19.90
CA GLY A 441 -14.37 -14.96 -21.16
C GLY A 441 -12.95 -15.55 -21.32
N CYS A 442 -12.10 -15.51 -20.29
CA CYS A 442 -10.78 -16.15 -20.28
C CYS A 442 -10.77 -17.42 -19.39
N PRO A 443 -10.86 -18.64 -19.95
CA PRO A 443 -11.05 -19.86 -19.16
C PRO A 443 -9.97 -20.15 -18.10
N LYS A 444 -8.73 -19.75 -18.35
CA LYS A 444 -7.59 -19.94 -17.45
C LYS A 444 -7.14 -18.65 -16.74
N GLY A 445 -7.83 -17.54 -16.95
CA GLY A 445 -7.45 -16.24 -16.37
C GLY A 445 -6.15 -15.64 -16.89
N SER A 446 -5.39 -16.37 -17.71
CA SER A 446 -4.07 -15.97 -18.18
C SER A 446 -4.08 -15.17 -19.49
N CYS A 447 -5.20 -14.52 -19.82
CA CYS A 447 -5.34 -13.75 -21.05
C CYS A 447 -4.68 -12.37 -20.90
N LEU A 448 -3.96 -11.98 -21.93
CA LEU A 448 -3.24 -10.72 -22.04
C LEU A 448 -4.25 -9.58 -22.30
N ARG A 449 -4.46 -8.70 -21.31
CA ARG A 449 -5.42 -7.58 -21.37
C ARG A 449 -4.83 -6.30 -20.84
N SER A 450 -5.08 -5.20 -21.55
CA SER A 450 -4.61 -3.88 -21.15
C SER A 450 -5.13 -3.46 -19.79
N HIS A 451 -4.22 -3.11 -18.89
CA HIS A 451 -4.54 -2.53 -17.58
C HIS A 451 -5.07 -1.09 -17.70
N VAL A 452 -4.85 -0.45 -18.85
CA VAL A 452 -5.34 0.89 -19.21
C VAL A 452 -6.52 0.82 -20.18
N ASN A 453 -7.24 -0.30 -20.27
CA ASN A 453 -8.33 -0.46 -21.23
C ASN A 453 -9.43 0.62 -21.06
N MET A 454 -9.68 1.41 -22.11
CA MET A 454 -10.65 2.51 -22.08
C MET A 454 -12.09 2.05 -21.85
N THR A 455 -12.47 0.86 -22.31
CA THR A 455 -13.83 0.33 -22.08
C THR A 455 -14.07 0.12 -20.59
N GLU A 456 -13.10 -0.48 -19.89
CA GLU A 456 -13.15 -0.66 -18.44
C GLU A 456 -13.12 0.69 -17.71
N THR A 457 -12.29 1.63 -18.16
CA THR A 457 -12.26 2.99 -17.61
C THR A 457 -13.62 3.67 -17.73
N LEU A 458 -14.25 3.66 -18.92
CA LEU A 458 -15.56 4.29 -19.12
C LEU A 458 -16.67 3.59 -18.34
N ASN A 459 -16.61 2.27 -18.18
CA ASN A 459 -17.54 1.54 -17.33
C ASN A 459 -17.39 1.98 -15.86
N ALA A 460 -16.17 2.05 -15.34
CA ALA A 460 -15.90 2.55 -13.99
C ALA A 460 -16.41 3.98 -13.78
N LEU A 461 -16.14 4.87 -14.73
CA LEU A 461 -16.60 6.26 -14.70
C LEU A 461 -18.13 6.36 -14.77
N ALA A 462 -18.79 5.52 -15.55
CA ALA A 462 -20.24 5.44 -15.60
C ALA A 462 -20.83 4.92 -14.28
N MET A 463 -20.17 3.97 -13.61
CA MET A 463 -20.63 3.44 -12.32
C MET A 463 -20.55 4.47 -11.21
N ILE A 464 -19.39 5.12 -11.04
CA ILE A 464 -19.20 6.10 -9.95
C ILE A 464 -20.12 7.32 -10.12
N THR A 465 -20.35 7.75 -11.36
CA THR A 465 -21.29 8.85 -11.64
C THR A 465 -22.75 8.44 -11.46
N LYS A 466 -23.15 7.23 -11.86
CA LYS A 466 -24.50 6.69 -11.58
C LYS A 466 -24.75 6.47 -10.08
N ALA A 467 -23.71 6.21 -9.30
CA ALA A 467 -23.79 6.13 -7.85
C ALA A 467 -24.00 7.50 -7.17
N GLY A 468 -23.95 8.60 -7.93
CA GLY A 468 -24.25 9.96 -7.47
C GLY A 468 -23.02 10.83 -7.20
N VAL A 469 -21.80 10.34 -7.50
CA VAL A 469 -20.60 11.20 -7.46
C VAL A 469 -20.62 12.12 -8.68
N GLU A 470 -20.48 13.42 -8.45
CA GLU A 470 -20.49 14.38 -9.54
C GLU A 470 -19.23 14.22 -10.40
N ALA A 471 -19.33 14.28 -11.73
CA ALA A 471 -18.18 14.09 -12.63
C ALA A 471 -17.01 15.02 -12.28
N ARG A 472 -17.29 16.28 -11.91
CA ARG A 472 -16.29 17.26 -11.46
C ARG A 472 -15.53 16.90 -10.17
N GLN A 473 -16.00 15.90 -9.41
CA GLN A 473 -15.33 15.39 -8.21
C GLN A 473 -14.49 14.14 -8.51
N VAL A 474 -14.57 13.62 -9.74
CA VAL A 474 -13.84 12.44 -10.18
C VAL A 474 -12.64 12.90 -11.00
N VAL A 475 -11.45 12.61 -10.49
CA VAL A 475 -10.17 12.82 -11.16
C VAL A 475 -9.74 11.48 -11.76
N VAL A 476 -9.61 11.40 -13.08
CA VAL A 476 -9.48 10.11 -13.79
C VAL A 476 -8.01 9.66 -13.84
N GLY A 477 -7.73 8.44 -13.39
CA GLY A 477 -6.39 7.86 -13.43
C GLY A 477 -5.84 7.69 -14.85
N VAL A 478 -4.58 8.10 -15.07
CA VAL A 478 -3.76 7.81 -16.25
C VAL A 478 -2.41 7.26 -15.79
N ALA A 479 -1.79 6.41 -16.62
CA ALA A 479 -0.55 5.73 -16.27
C ALA A 479 0.64 6.28 -17.07
N SER A 480 1.77 6.43 -16.39
CA SER A 480 3.11 6.67 -16.97
C SER A 480 3.97 5.41 -16.97
N TYR A 481 3.33 4.24 -16.93
CA TYR A 481 3.99 2.94 -16.93
C TYR A 481 3.18 1.91 -17.72
N GLY A 482 3.85 0.81 -18.07
CA GLY A 482 3.27 -0.39 -18.64
C GLY A 482 3.26 -1.57 -17.68
N ARG A 483 2.30 -2.48 -17.86
CA ARG A 483 2.34 -3.82 -17.25
C ARG A 483 2.85 -4.82 -18.28
N SER A 484 3.90 -5.56 -17.94
CA SER A 484 4.61 -6.47 -18.85
C SER A 484 4.39 -7.96 -18.51
N PHE A 485 4.36 -8.87 -19.49
CA PHE A 485 4.20 -10.32 -19.26
C PHE A 485 4.88 -11.16 -20.35
N LYS A 486 5.62 -12.19 -19.96
CA LYS A 486 6.16 -13.17 -20.90
C LYS A 486 5.03 -13.92 -21.59
N MET A 487 4.94 -13.73 -22.90
CA MET A 487 3.94 -14.37 -23.76
C MET A 487 4.27 -15.85 -23.99
N ASN A 488 3.23 -16.69 -24.05
CA ASN A 488 3.37 -18.08 -24.51
C ASN A 488 3.67 -18.17 -26.01
N ASP A 489 3.03 -17.32 -26.80
CA ASP A 489 3.31 -17.16 -28.22
C ASP A 489 3.65 -15.69 -28.50
N PRO A 490 4.92 -15.35 -28.80
CA PRO A 490 5.34 -13.99 -29.05
C PRO A 490 4.75 -13.37 -30.33
N LYS A 491 4.10 -14.16 -31.20
CA LYS A 491 3.44 -13.69 -32.42
C LYS A 491 1.95 -13.43 -32.24
N CYS A 492 1.39 -13.74 -31.07
CA CYS A 492 -0.04 -13.63 -30.83
C CYS A 492 -0.43 -12.18 -30.50
N THR A 493 -1.36 -11.58 -31.24
CA THR A 493 -1.73 -10.15 -31.12
C THR A 493 -3.22 -9.91 -30.88
N GLY A 494 -3.86 -10.69 -30.00
CA GLY A 494 -5.29 -10.60 -29.70
C GLY A 494 -5.64 -10.80 -28.22
N PRO A 495 -6.90 -10.55 -27.83
CA PRO A 495 -7.33 -10.54 -26.43
C PRO A 495 -7.34 -11.93 -25.76
N MET A 496 -7.15 -12.99 -26.55
CA MET A 496 -7.05 -14.39 -26.08
C MET A 496 -5.61 -14.91 -26.04
N CYS A 497 -4.62 -14.07 -26.35
CA CYS A 497 -3.22 -14.42 -26.17
C CYS A 497 -2.92 -14.60 -24.69
N THR A 498 -1.96 -15.46 -24.35
CA THR A 498 -1.73 -15.87 -22.96
C THR A 498 -0.29 -15.68 -22.50
N PHE A 499 -0.12 -15.51 -21.19
CA PHE A 499 1.19 -15.45 -20.52
C PHE A 499 1.56 -16.76 -19.80
N SER A 500 2.85 -16.91 -19.46
CA SER A 500 3.48 -18.20 -19.13
C SER A 500 3.38 -18.67 -17.67
N GLY A 501 2.89 -17.86 -16.73
CA GLY A 501 2.85 -18.29 -15.32
C GLY A 501 2.14 -17.30 -14.41
N PRO A 502 1.98 -17.61 -13.11
CA PRO A 502 1.38 -16.70 -12.12
C PRO A 502 2.21 -15.43 -11.89
N GLN A 503 3.50 -15.48 -12.20
CA GLN A 503 4.41 -14.33 -12.22
C GLN A 503 4.51 -13.80 -13.65
N SER A 504 4.81 -12.50 -13.81
CA SER A 504 4.95 -11.87 -15.13
C SER A 504 5.97 -12.60 -16.02
N LEU A 505 7.12 -12.99 -15.45
CA LEU A 505 8.27 -13.58 -16.15
C LEU A 505 8.81 -12.72 -17.32
N ALA A 506 8.29 -11.51 -17.52
CA ALA A 506 8.81 -10.55 -18.49
C ALA A 506 10.19 -10.05 -18.03
N ALA A 507 11.01 -9.64 -18.98
CA ALA A 507 12.25 -8.93 -18.66
C ALA A 507 11.93 -7.67 -17.82
N PRO A 508 12.64 -7.45 -16.69
CA PRO A 508 12.51 -6.21 -15.95
C PRO A 508 13.09 -5.03 -16.75
N GLY A 509 12.58 -3.82 -16.51
CA GLY A 509 13.22 -2.59 -17.00
C GLY A 509 14.59 -2.37 -16.35
N GLY A 510 15.49 -1.64 -17.01
CA GLY A 510 16.84 -1.39 -16.53
C GLY A 510 16.93 -0.52 -15.27
N CYS A 511 16.00 0.43 -15.09
CA CYS A 511 15.90 1.30 -13.92
C CYS A 511 14.79 0.86 -12.98
N THR A 512 13.60 0.50 -13.50
CA THR A 512 12.49 0.05 -12.65
C THR A 512 12.75 -1.32 -12.04
N ASN A 513 13.61 -2.13 -12.67
CA ASN A 513 14.11 -3.42 -12.19
C ASN A 513 13.04 -4.37 -11.65
N SER A 514 11.83 -4.31 -12.20
CA SER A 514 10.65 -5.01 -11.71
C SER A 514 9.98 -5.80 -12.82
N SER A 515 9.99 -7.14 -12.76
CA SER A 515 9.24 -7.95 -13.73
C SER A 515 7.74 -7.68 -13.57
N GLY A 516 7.07 -7.32 -14.67
CA GLY A 516 5.65 -6.97 -14.65
C GLY A 516 5.33 -5.49 -14.58
N TYR A 517 6.34 -4.62 -14.49
CA TYR A 517 6.21 -3.18 -14.41
C TYR A 517 7.38 -2.51 -15.12
N ILE A 518 7.10 -1.57 -16.03
CA ILE A 518 8.13 -0.89 -16.81
C ILE A 518 7.71 0.56 -17.06
N SER A 519 8.62 1.52 -16.93
CA SER A 519 8.28 2.94 -17.07
C SER A 519 8.03 3.32 -18.53
N ASN A 520 7.29 4.42 -18.76
CA ASN A 520 7.13 4.97 -20.11
C ASN A 520 8.47 5.47 -20.68
N ALA A 521 9.38 5.96 -19.84
CA ALA A 521 10.74 6.31 -20.24
C ALA A 521 11.50 5.09 -20.82
N GLU A 522 11.50 3.97 -20.10
CA GLU A 522 12.15 2.73 -20.54
C GLU A 522 11.48 2.13 -21.79
N ILE A 523 10.14 2.17 -21.88
CA ILE A 523 9.41 1.73 -23.07
C ILE A 523 9.82 2.57 -24.29
N SER A 524 10.04 3.88 -24.12
CA SER A 524 10.43 4.78 -25.21
C SER A 524 11.80 4.39 -25.78
N ASP A 525 12.79 4.12 -24.94
CA ASP A 525 14.12 3.66 -25.38
C ASP A 525 14.06 2.34 -26.15
N ILE A 526 13.27 1.39 -25.65
CA ILE A 526 13.07 0.09 -26.31
C ILE A 526 12.45 0.28 -27.71
N MET A 527 11.56 1.27 -27.86
CA MET A 527 10.96 1.59 -29.16
C MET A 527 11.91 2.33 -30.11
N GLU A 528 12.87 3.08 -29.58
CA GLU A 528 13.86 3.82 -30.35
C GLU A 528 15.01 2.93 -30.84
N ASP A 529 15.55 2.05 -29.99
CA ASP A 529 16.62 1.11 -30.37
C ASP A 529 16.08 -0.27 -30.78
N LYS A 530 15.38 -0.30 -31.92
CA LYS A 530 14.87 -1.55 -32.51
C LYS A 530 15.95 -2.52 -32.95
N LYS A 531 17.22 -2.09 -33.02
CA LYS A 531 18.35 -2.96 -33.37
C LYS A 531 18.82 -3.75 -32.15
N ALA A 532 18.88 -3.11 -30.98
CA ALA A 532 19.15 -3.77 -29.71
C ALA A 532 17.95 -4.61 -29.23
N PHE A 533 16.73 -4.10 -29.43
CA PHE A 533 15.50 -4.75 -28.96
C PHE A 533 14.59 -5.12 -30.14
N PRO A 534 14.55 -6.39 -30.58
CA PRO A 534 13.65 -6.83 -31.64
C PRO A 534 12.21 -6.92 -31.11
N VAL A 535 11.52 -5.77 -31.03
CA VAL A 535 10.15 -5.64 -30.53
C VAL A 535 9.17 -5.21 -31.62
N GLN A 536 7.92 -5.63 -31.48
CA GLN A 536 6.79 -5.10 -32.24
C GLN A 536 5.92 -4.25 -31.31
N ALA A 537 5.58 -3.05 -31.77
CA ALA A 537 4.65 -2.16 -31.10
C ALA A 537 3.42 -1.95 -31.98
N TRP A 538 2.24 -1.89 -31.37
CA TRP A 538 0.99 -1.57 -32.07
C TRP A 538 0.02 -0.85 -31.16
N TYR A 539 -0.91 -0.12 -31.77
CA TYR A 539 -2.02 0.54 -31.10
C TYR A 539 -3.31 -0.22 -31.40
N ASP A 540 -4.12 -0.45 -30.38
CA ASP A 540 -5.43 -1.09 -30.50
C ASP A 540 -6.55 -0.05 -30.35
N GLU A 541 -7.32 0.17 -31.42
CA GLU A 541 -8.40 1.15 -31.45
C GLU A 541 -9.56 0.81 -30.50
N GLU A 542 -9.85 -0.48 -30.29
CA GLU A 542 -10.98 -0.92 -29.47
C GLU A 542 -10.75 -0.67 -27.98
N THR A 543 -9.55 -0.97 -27.49
CA THR A 543 -9.15 -0.73 -26.09
C THR A 543 -8.47 0.62 -25.88
N ASP A 544 -8.22 1.38 -26.95
CA ASP A 544 -7.50 2.67 -26.96
C ASP A 544 -6.17 2.56 -26.20
N SER A 545 -5.43 1.47 -26.42
CA SER A 545 -4.23 1.10 -25.66
C SER A 545 -3.05 0.84 -26.59
N ASP A 546 -1.84 1.17 -26.12
CA ASP A 546 -0.59 0.83 -26.80
C ASP A 546 -0.04 -0.49 -26.27
N TYR A 547 0.56 -1.27 -27.17
CA TYR A 547 1.16 -2.57 -26.86
C TYR A 547 2.58 -2.73 -27.40
N LEU A 548 3.36 -3.59 -26.75
CA LEU A 548 4.72 -3.99 -27.13
C LEU A 548 4.92 -5.51 -26.94
N THR A 549 5.72 -6.20 -27.76
CA THR A 549 6.11 -7.62 -27.56
C THR A 549 7.04 -7.82 -26.35
N GLN A 550 7.02 -9.01 -25.70
CA GLN A 550 7.13 -9.21 -24.23
C GLN A 550 5.83 -8.85 -23.48
N TRP A 551 4.72 -8.79 -24.25
CA TRP A 551 3.43 -8.19 -23.93
C TRP A 551 3.54 -7.09 -22.88
N VAL A 552 3.63 -5.85 -23.32
CA VAL A 552 3.44 -4.68 -22.46
C VAL A 552 2.17 -4.01 -22.92
N ALA A 553 1.26 -3.67 -22.01
CA ALA A 553 0.18 -2.74 -22.29
C ALA A 553 0.41 -1.44 -21.52
N TYR A 554 0.38 -0.30 -22.20
CA TYR A 554 0.74 1.00 -21.67
C TYR A 554 -0.04 2.12 -22.38
N MET A 555 0.20 3.37 -21.95
CA MET A 555 -0.30 4.57 -22.64
C MET A 555 0.88 5.40 -23.11
N SER A 556 1.04 5.54 -24.44
CA SER A 556 1.94 6.52 -25.03
C SER A 556 1.50 7.94 -24.68
N LYS A 557 2.41 8.91 -24.82
CA LYS A 557 2.08 10.33 -24.64
C LYS A 557 0.89 10.77 -25.50
N SER A 558 0.82 10.32 -26.76
CA SER A 558 -0.31 10.62 -27.65
C SER A 558 -1.65 10.09 -27.14
N VAL A 559 -1.67 8.84 -26.66
CA VAL A 559 -2.90 8.25 -26.08
C VAL A 559 -3.27 8.98 -24.80
N LYS A 560 -2.30 9.26 -23.92
CA LYS A 560 -2.53 10.06 -22.69
C LYS A 560 -3.12 11.43 -23.01
N ASP A 561 -2.53 12.19 -23.93
CA ASP A 561 -3.02 13.51 -24.37
C ASP A 561 -4.43 13.44 -24.97
N ALA A 562 -4.73 12.40 -25.75
CA ALA A 562 -6.07 12.17 -26.30
C ALA A 562 -7.10 11.86 -25.21
N ARG A 563 -6.73 11.05 -24.21
CA ARG A 563 -7.60 10.71 -23.08
C ARG A 563 -7.85 11.89 -22.16
N ILE A 564 -6.84 12.71 -21.89
CA ILE A 564 -7.02 13.97 -21.14
C ILE A 564 -8.10 14.83 -21.81
N LYS A 565 -8.02 15.02 -23.13
CA LYS A 565 -9.05 15.75 -23.89
C LYS A 565 -10.42 15.09 -23.82
N LYS A 566 -10.48 13.76 -23.80
CA LYS A 566 -11.73 13.00 -23.66
C LYS A 566 -12.36 13.20 -22.27
N TYR A 567 -11.58 13.13 -21.20
CA TYR A 567 -12.07 13.35 -19.83
C TYR A 567 -12.51 14.80 -19.62
N GLN A 568 -11.79 15.76 -20.21
CA GLN A 568 -12.21 17.17 -20.29
C GLN A 568 -13.57 17.31 -20.97
N ALA A 569 -13.75 16.68 -22.15
CA ALA A 569 -15.01 16.71 -22.88
C ALA A 569 -16.19 16.12 -22.09
N LEU A 570 -15.92 15.15 -21.23
CA LEU A 570 -16.88 14.51 -20.34
C LEU A 570 -17.11 15.26 -19.02
N ASN A 571 -16.48 16.42 -18.82
CA ASN A 571 -16.63 17.28 -17.64
C ASN A 571 -16.21 16.59 -16.33
N PHE A 572 -15.19 15.73 -16.40
CA PHE A 572 -14.54 15.18 -15.21
C PHE A 572 -13.73 16.25 -14.49
N GLY A 573 -13.50 16.05 -13.19
CA GLY A 573 -12.81 17.03 -12.34
C GLY A 573 -11.34 17.20 -12.70
N GLY A 574 -10.74 16.17 -13.29
CA GLY A 574 -9.31 16.16 -13.54
C GLY A 574 -8.78 14.86 -14.12
N ILE A 575 -7.45 14.81 -14.24
CA ILE A 575 -6.70 13.56 -14.39
C ILE A 575 -5.73 13.37 -13.23
N SER A 576 -5.40 12.12 -12.92
CA SER A 576 -4.43 11.74 -11.90
C SER A 576 -3.38 10.84 -12.54
N ASN A 577 -2.15 11.33 -12.66
CA ASN A 577 -1.04 10.59 -13.23
C ASN A 577 -0.32 9.76 -12.17
N TRP A 578 -0.17 8.46 -12.41
CA TRP A 578 0.75 7.59 -11.68
C TRP A 578 1.85 7.08 -12.63
N ALA A 579 3.11 7.46 -12.46
CA ALA A 579 3.60 8.58 -11.65
C ALA A 579 4.57 9.42 -12.49
N ILE A 580 4.80 10.68 -12.10
CA ILE A 580 5.52 11.64 -12.94
C ILE A 580 6.97 11.23 -13.20
N ASP A 581 7.61 10.61 -12.21
CA ASP A 581 9.00 10.14 -12.30
C ASP A 581 9.21 8.96 -13.28
N LEU A 582 8.14 8.42 -13.86
CA LEU A 582 8.16 7.32 -14.83
C LEU A 582 7.91 7.79 -16.28
N GLU A 583 7.48 9.04 -16.45
CA GLU A 583 6.94 9.55 -17.71
C GLU A 583 8.02 9.71 -18.79
N GLU A 584 9.17 10.25 -18.41
CA GLU A 584 10.32 10.51 -19.28
C GLU A 584 11.64 10.34 -18.51
N TRP A 585 12.77 10.50 -19.20
CA TRP A 585 14.09 10.41 -18.58
C TRP A 585 14.43 11.67 -17.80
N TRP A 586 14.80 11.48 -16.53
CA TRP A 586 15.28 12.53 -15.65
C TRP A 586 16.80 12.44 -15.54
N VAL A 587 17.50 13.54 -15.79
CA VAL A 587 18.96 13.63 -15.65
C VAL A 587 19.30 13.89 -14.19
N ASP A 588 20.28 13.15 -13.63
CA ASP A 588 20.91 13.40 -12.32
C ASP A 588 21.49 14.82 -12.31
N MET A 589 20.68 15.82 -11.94
CA MET A 589 21.12 17.22 -11.91
C MET A 589 21.84 17.59 -10.62
N TYR A 590 21.84 16.72 -9.60
CA TYR A 590 22.50 16.95 -8.32
C TYR A 590 22.98 15.61 -7.74
N ASP A 591 24.24 15.51 -7.32
CA ASP A 591 24.62 14.42 -6.43
C ASP A 591 23.80 14.52 -5.14
N LEU A 592 23.61 13.40 -4.46
CA LEU A 592 22.83 13.22 -3.22
C LEU A 592 23.33 14.07 -2.02
N ASP A 593 24.26 14.98 -2.24
CA ASP A 593 24.83 15.97 -1.31
C ASP A 593 24.61 17.43 -1.73
N GLY A 594 23.93 17.70 -2.85
CA GLY A 594 23.54 19.05 -3.28
C GLY A 594 24.66 19.83 -3.97
N THR A 595 25.67 19.17 -4.54
CA THR A 595 26.69 19.81 -5.37
C THR A 595 26.46 19.54 -6.87
N GLU A 596 26.69 20.56 -7.71
CA GLU A 596 26.70 20.42 -9.18
C GLU A 596 27.89 19.54 -9.58
N LYS A 597 27.69 18.55 -10.47
CA LYS A 597 28.79 17.75 -11.01
C LYS A 597 29.60 18.54 -12.04
N GLU A 598 30.87 18.75 -11.73
CA GLU A 598 31.93 18.81 -12.75
C GLU A 598 32.23 17.38 -13.21
N ASP A 599 32.37 17.21 -14.52
CA ASP A 599 32.72 15.98 -15.22
C ASP A 599 33.79 15.17 -14.48
N THR A 600 33.46 13.93 -14.09
CA THR A 600 34.48 12.92 -13.79
C THR A 600 34.08 11.57 -14.38
N ASP A 601 34.67 11.30 -15.54
CA ASP A 601 35.01 9.96 -16.00
C ASP A 601 35.75 9.24 -14.85
N GLY A 602 35.09 8.31 -14.17
CA GLY A 602 35.71 7.58 -13.06
C GLY A 602 34.81 6.64 -12.25
N LEU A 603 33.64 6.23 -12.77
CA LEU A 603 32.67 5.39 -12.04
C LEU A 603 32.75 3.89 -12.30
N ASP A 604 33.70 3.42 -13.11
CA ASP A 604 33.83 1.99 -13.45
C ASP A 604 34.40 1.10 -12.33
N GLU A 605 34.87 1.65 -11.21
CA GLU A 605 35.49 0.86 -10.14
C GLU A 605 34.67 0.74 -8.84
N LEU A 606 33.45 1.30 -8.75
CA LEU A 606 32.60 1.19 -7.54
C LEU A 606 31.31 0.38 -7.71
N PHE A 607 30.96 -0.06 -8.92
CA PHE A 607 29.70 -0.74 -9.22
C PHE A 607 29.91 -2.10 -9.89
N ASP A 608 30.44 -3.06 -9.13
CA ASP A 608 30.40 -4.46 -9.52
C ASP A 608 28.97 -5.00 -9.34
N THR A 609 28.21 -5.15 -10.44
CA THR A 609 26.75 -5.40 -10.49
C THR A 609 26.33 -6.83 -10.11
N CYS A 610 27.27 -7.68 -9.68
CA CYS A 610 27.06 -9.07 -9.32
C CYS A 610 26.20 -9.82 -10.37
N GLU A 611 26.57 -9.73 -11.66
CA GLU A 611 25.74 -10.19 -12.78
C GLU A 611 25.79 -11.71 -13.05
N ASP A 612 26.82 -12.40 -12.56
CA ASP A 612 26.93 -13.85 -12.76
C ASP A 612 25.83 -14.65 -12.05
N THR A 613 25.66 -15.90 -12.46
CA THR A 613 24.78 -16.87 -11.78
C THR A 613 25.51 -18.19 -11.59
N TYR A 614 25.29 -18.81 -10.44
CA TYR A 614 25.97 -20.05 -10.04
C TYR A 614 24.92 -21.07 -9.57
N GLU A 615 25.10 -22.34 -9.93
CA GLU A 615 24.16 -23.41 -9.55
C GLU A 615 24.54 -24.11 -8.24
N THR A 616 25.84 -24.14 -7.93
CA THR A 616 26.41 -24.76 -6.72
C THR A 616 27.38 -23.80 -6.02
N LEU A 617 27.65 -24.05 -4.73
CA LEU A 617 28.57 -23.22 -3.95
C LEU A 617 30.02 -23.38 -4.45
N GLU A 618 30.35 -24.53 -5.03
CA GLU A 618 31.67 -24.83 -5.59
C GLU A 618 32.01 -23.98 -6.82
N ASP A 619 31.00 -23.51 -7.55
CA ASP A 619 31.18 -22.73 -8.77
C ASP A 619 31.44 -21.25 -8.48
N ILE A 620 31.21 -20.78 -7.24
CA ILE A 620 31.36 -19.38 -6.85
C ILE A 620 32.87 -19.02 -6.72
N PRO A 621 33.37 -18.02 -7.49
CA PRO A 621 34.75 -17.54 -7.38
C PRO A 621 35.07 -17.05 -5.97
N GLN A 622 36.33 -17.19 -5.57
CA GLN A 622 36.77 -16.84 -4.21
C GLN A 622 37.32 -15.41 -4.10
N ASP A 623 37.43 -14.71 -5.22
CA ASP A 623 37.99 -13.37 -5.40
C ASP A 623 36.92 -12.28 -5.56
N LEU A 624 35.73 -12.52 -4.99
CA LEU A 624 34.60 -11.60 -5.06
C LEU A 624 34.60 -10.60 -3.90
N ASN A 625 34.02 -9.43 -4.12
CA ASN A 625 33.70 -8.51 -3.03
C ASN A 625 32.63 -9.11 -2.09
N ASP A 626 32.64 -8.71 -0.82
CA ASP A 626 31.78 -9.30 0.23
C ASP A 626 30.26 -9.25 -0.11
N ARG A 627 29.82 -8.26 -0.90
CA ARG A 627 28.42 -8.12 -1.34
C ARG A 627 28.07 -9.17 -2.39
N CYS A 628 28.86 -9.30 -3.45
CA CYS A 628 28.62 -10.29 -4.51
C CYS A 628 28.81 -11.73 -4.00
N ALA A 629 29.83 -11.96 -3.17
CA ALA A 629 30.02 -13.23 -2.48
C ALA A 629 28.76 -13.66 -1.71
N SER A 630 28.22 -12.76 -0.89
CA SER A 630 27.01 -13.04 -0.12
C SER A 630 25.77 -13.20 -1.00
N PHE A 631 25.62 -12.36 -2.04
CA PHE A 631 24.52 -12.46 -3.00
C PHE A 631 24.49 -13.82 -3.70
N TYR A 632 25.62 -14.28 -4.26
CA TYR A 632 25.68 -15.56 -4.94
C TYR A 632 25.45 -16.73 -4.01
N ILE A 633 26.01 -16.69 -2.78
CA ILE A 633 25.73 -17.71 -1.76
C ILE A 633 24.23 -17.78 -1.47
N LEU A 634 23.56 -16.65 -1.23
CA LEU A 634 22.12 -16.65 -0.94
C LEU A 634 21.28 -17.14 -2.12
N THR A 635 21.64 -16.82 -3.37
CA THR A 635 20.93 -17.35 -4.54
C THR A 635 21.08 -18.86 -4.69
N VAL A 636 22.28 -19.41 -4.43
CA VAL A 636 22.51 -20.87 -4.43
C VAL A 636 21.73 -21.53 -3.30
N LEU A 637 21.77 -20.96 -2.09
CA LEU A 637 21.00 -21.44 -0.93
C LEU A 637 19.48 -21.39 -1.19
N SER A 638 18.99 -20.40 -1.94
CA SER A 638 17.58 -20.32 -2.37
C SER A 638 17.18 -21.52 -3.21
N SER A 639 17.98 -21.80 -4.25
CA SER A 639 17.77 -22.93 -5.14
C SER A 639 17.87 -24.27 -4.39
N GLN A 640 18.87 -24.41 -3.51
CA GLN A 640 19.05 -25.58 -2.65
C GLN A 640 17.85 -25.81 -1.73
N LEU A 641 17.35 -24.75 -1.07
CA LEU A 641 16.19 -24.85 -0.19
C LEU A 641 14.94 -25.29 -0.96
N SER A 642 14.66 -24.69 -2.11
CA SER A 642 13.52 -25.09 -2.96
C SER A 642 13.65 -26.54 -3.45
N ARG A 643 14.84 -26.96 -3.89
CA ARG A 643 15.09 -28.35 -4.31
C ARG A 643 14.96 -29.34 -3.16
N ALA A 644 15.43 -28.99 -1.97
CA ALA A 644 15.33 -29.84 -0.79
C ALA A 644 13.87 -30.04 -0.35
N VAL A 645 13.07 -28.97 -0.32
CA VAL A 645 11.63 -29.05 0.00
C VAL A 645 10.88 -29.92 -1.02
N GLU A 646 11.20 -29.80 -2.32
CA GLU A 646 10.53 -30.61 -3.35
C GLU A 646 10.99 -32.07 -3.32
N ALA A 647 12.30 -32.31 -3.20
CA ALA A 647 12.86 -33.65 -3.04
C ALA A 647 12.28 -34.34 -1.80
N TYR A 648 12.05 -33.61 -0.70
CA TYR A 648 11.38 -34.14 0.49
C TYR A 648 9.99 -34.71 0.17
N LYS A 649 9.15 -33.94 -0.56
CA LYS A 649 7.80 -34.38 -0.92
C LYS A 649 7.85 -35.69 -1.70
N GLU A 650 8.76 -35.79 -2.67
CA GLU A 650 8.96 -37.02 -3.45
C GLU A 650 9.43 -38.21 -2.60
N VAL A 651 10.44 -38.00 -1.73
CA VAL A 651 10.98 -39.11 -0.92
C VAL A 651 10.03 -39.50 0.20
N SER A 652 9.22 -38.58 0.73
CA SER A 652 8.25 -38.86 1.79
C SER A 652 7.07 -39.74 1.34
N GLU A 653 6.73 -39.76 0.04
CA GLU A 653 5.67 -40.61 -0.48
C GLU A 653 5.97 -42.10 -0.29
N GLY A 654 5.13 -42.80 0.46
CA GLY A 654 5.28 -44.24 0.72
C GLY A 654 6.43 -44.60 1.67
N TYR A 655 7.09 -43.61 2.28
CA TYR A 655 8.15 -43.80 3.27
C TYR A 655 7.63 -44.51 4.53
N ASP A 656 6.47 -44.11 5.06
CA ASP A 656 5.91 -44.62 6.32
C ASP A 656 5.74 -46.16 6.31
N GLU A 657 5.34 -46.74 5.17
CA GLU A 657 5.21 -48.19 5.00
C GLU A 657 6.57 -48.89 5.09
N LYS A 658 7.63 -48.27 4.52
CA LYS A 658 8.99 -48.82 4.54
C LYS A 658 9.61 -48.70 5.92
N PHE A 659 9.38 -47.59 6.60
CA PHE A 659 9.90 -47.33 7.94
C PHE A 659 9.24 -48.22 9.00
N LYS A 660 7.94 -48.50 8.88
CA LYS A 660 7.22 -49.40 9.80
C LYS A 660 7.88 -50.77 9.95
N TRP A 661 8.42 -51.34 8.85
CA TRP A 661 9.14 -52.61 8.91
C TRP A 661 10.40 -52.53 9.79
N TYR A 662 11.15 -51.42 9.68
CA TYR A 662 12.33 -51.16 10.49
C TYR A 662 11.95 -51.04 11.98
N VAL A 663 10.88 -50.31 12.29
CA VAL A 663 10.35 -50.18 13.66
C VAL A 663 9.99 -51.54 14.26
N GLU A 664 9.33 -52.42 13.49
CA GLU A 664 8.98 -53.77 13.94
C GLU A 664 10.23 -54.63 14.20
N TRP A 665 11.24 -54.58 13.32
CA TRP A 665 12.50 -55.31 13.50
C TRP A 665 13.28 -54.85 14.74
N VAL A 666 13.40 -53.53 14.96
CA VAL A 666 14.08 -52.96 16.13
C VAL A 666 13.37 -53.39 17.41
N LYS A 667 12.04 -53.33 17.43
CA LYS A 667 11.24 -53.77 18.58
C LYS A 667 11.45 -55.25 18.88
N ASP A 668 11.57 -56.09 17.86
CA ASP A 668 11.78 -57.54 18.01
C ASP A 668 13.19 -57.89 18.51
N GLY A 669 14.24 -57.17 18.09
CA GLY A 669 15.64 -57.44 18.49
C GLY A 669 15.99 -57.12 19.95
N ILE A 670 15.26 -56.22 20.63
CA ILE A 670 15.59 -55.74 21.99
C ILE A 670 15.65 -56.85 23.05
N ASN A 671 14.87 -57.93 22.90
CA ASN A 671 14.79 -58.98 23.92
C ASN A 671 16.06 -59.86 23.98
N ASP A 672 16.64 -60.18 22.83
CA ASP A 672 17.76 -61.12 22.72
C ASP A 672 19.05 -60.44 23.20
N ASP A 673 19.30 -59.20 22.79
CA ASP A 673 20.49 -58.42 23.17
C ASP A 673 20.50 -58.04 24.67
N LEU A 674 19.34 -57.66 25.21
CA LEU A 674 19.22 -57.27 26.63
C LEU A 674 19.41 -58.48 27.55
N PHE A 675 18.93 -59.67 27.15
CA PHE A 675 19.13 -60.87 27.95
C PHE A 675 20.61 -61.28 28.02
N ASP A 676 21.34 -61.22 26.90
CA ASP A 676 22.77 -61.52 26.85
C ASP A 676 23.62 -60.47 27.59
N PHE A 677 23.23 -59.20 27.56
CA PHE A 677 23.84 -58.15 28.37
C PHE A 677 23.65 -58.40 29.88
N MET A 678 22.46 -58.87 30.28
CA MET A 678 22.12 -59.15 31.68
C MET A 678 22.76 -60.43 32.22
N THR A 679 22.92 -61.47 31.40
CA THR A 679 23.28 -62.82 31.87
C THR A 679 24.63 -63.34 31.33
N GLY A 680 25.01 -62.99 30.10
CA GLY A 680 26.18 -63.55 29.40
C GLY A 680 27.48 -62.76 29.58
N SER A 681 27.54 -61.52 29.09
CA SER A 681 28.81 -60.76 28.97
C SER A 681 29.37 -60.21 30.29
N GLY A 682 28.58 -60.22 31.37
CA GLY A 682 28.97 -59.73 32.69
C GLY A 682 29.15 -58.21 32.81
N GLN A 683 28.89 -57.44 31.74
CA GLN A 683 29.05 -55.98 31.75
C GLN A 683 28.00 -55.26 32.60
N SER A 684 26.75 -55.72 32.57
CA SER A 684 25.64 -55.22 33.40
C SER A 684 25.93 -55.32 34.90
N LYS A 685 26.64 -56.37 35.33
CA LYS A 685 26.89 -56.69 36.75
C LYS A 685 27.63 -55.59 37.51
N LYS A 686 28.41 -54.74 36.82
CA LYS A 686 29.17 -53.63 37.44
C LYS A 686 28.27 -52.52 37.99
N TYR A 687 27.05 -52.43 37.50
CA TYR A 687 26.12 -51.33 37.77
C TYR A 687 24.93 -51.76 38.63
N MET A 688 24.95 -53.00 39.12
CA MET A 688 23.83 -53.59 39.83
C MET A 688 24.29 -54.28 41.11
N ASP A 689 23.41 -54.28 42.10
CA ASP A 689 23.51 -55.15 43.27
C ASP A 689 22.55 -56.34 43.08
N CYS A 690 22.99 -57.51 43.52
CA CYS A 690 22.25 -58.76 43.40
C CYS A 690 22.02 -59.34 44.79
N LYS A 691 20.83 -59.89 45.01
CA LYS A 691 20.59 -60.87 46.06
C LYS A 691 20.45 -62.23 45.41
N TRP A 692 21.19 -63.23 45.87
CA TRP A 692 21.17 -64.57 45.30
C TRP A 692 20.95 -65.64 46.36
N GLU A 693 20.30 -66.73 45.94
CA GLU A 693 19.96 -67.86 46.78
C GLU A 693 20.02 -69.15 45.95
N SER A 694 20.51 -70.22 46.56
CA SER A 694 20.60 -71.57 46.02
C SER A 694 20.52 -72.55 47.20
N GLU A 695 20.44 -73.85 46.94
CA GLU A 695 20.37 -74.86 48.02
C GLU A 695 21.57 -74.82 48.99
N VAL A 696 22.73 -74.27 48.57
CA VAL A 696 23.98 -74.28 49.34
C VAL A 696 24.67 -72.92 49.50
N SER A 697 24.10 -71.85 48.94
CA SER A 697 24.68 -70.50 49.02
C SER A 697 23.61 -69.42 48.92
N GLU A 698 23.65 -68.46 49.85
CA GLU A 698 22.88 -67.23 49.82
C GLU A 698 23.79 -66.02 50.06
N GLY A 699 23.43 -64.87 49.51
CA GLY A 699 24.19 -63.63 49.69
C GLY A 699 23.53 -62.41 49.06
N SER A 700 24.04 -61.23 49.41
CA SER A 700 23.64 -59.96 48.82
C SER A 700 24.82 -59.00 48.71
N GLY A 701 24.99 -58.34 47.57
CA GLY A 701 26.06 -57.39 47.34
C GLY A 701 26.18 -57.02 45.86
N PRO A 702 27.29 -56.42 45.41
CA PRO A 702 27.52 -56.13 43.99
C PRO A 702 27.35 -57.38 43.14
N CYS A 703 26.62 -57.30 42.02
CA CYS A 703 26.40 -58.45 41.14
C CYS A 703 27.70 -59.04 40.57
N THR A 704 28.80 -58.29 40.57
CA THR A 704 30.15 -58.76 40.22
C THR A 704 30.71 -59.79 41.19
N GLU A 705 30.21 -59.83 42.42
CA GLU A 705 30.66 -60.73 43.50
C GLU A 705 29.69 -61.91 43.71
N MET A 706 28.61 -61.96 42.93
CA MET A 706 27.59 -63.00 43.02
C MET A 706 28.17 -64.39 42.71
N THR A 707 27.98 -65.32 43.65
CA THR A 707 28.44 -66.71 43.52
C THR A 707 27.25 -67.68 43.67
N LEU A 708 26.81 -68.28 42.57
CA LEU A 708 25.68 -69.23 42.54
C LEU A 708 26.18 -70.68 42.56
N THR A 709 26.78 -71.09 43.68
CA THR A 709 27.29 -72.45 43.86
C THR A 709 26.12 -73.44 43.99
N VAL A 710 26.24 -74.62 43.39
CA VAL A 710 25.22 -75.68 43.43
C VAL A 710 25.84 -77.03 43.77
N GLU A 711 25.06 -77.96 44.32
CA GLU A 711 25.50 -79.35 44.42
C GLU A 711 25.54 -80.01 43.03
N PRO A 712 26.66 -80.65 42.63
CA PRO A 712 26.81 -81.22 41.27
C PRO A 712 25.77 -82.30 40.91
N SER A 713 25.19 -82.98 41.91
CA SER A 713 24.23 -84.07 41.74
C SER A 713 22.77 -83.64 41.67
N ASN A 714 22.43 -82.45 42.18
CA ASN A 714 21.09 -81.89 42.15
C ASN A 714 21.17 -80.36 42.28
N PRO A 715 21.25 -79.62 41.16
CA PRO A 715 21.58 -78.20 41.20
C PRO A 715 20.55 -77.29 41.89
N GLY A 716 19.33 -77.79 42.09
CA GLY A 716 18.21 -77.08 42.68
C GLY A 716 17.72 -75.86 41.87
N ALA A 717 16.70 -75.20 42.40
CA ALA A 717 16.30 -73.88 41.92
C ALA A 717 17.25 -72.83 42.50
N ARG A 718 17.81 -71.97 41.63
CA ARG A 718 18.59 -70.79 42.04
C ARG A 718 17.76 -69.54 41.84
N TYR A 719 17.90 -68.55 42.70
CA TYR A 719 17.20 -67.28 42.64
C TYR A 719 18.20 -66.14 42.59
N VAL A 720 17.95 -65.16 41.72
CA VAL A 720 18.71 -63.92 41.65
C VAL A 720 17.74 -62.76 41.55
N GLU A 721 17.80 -61.84 42.50
CA GLU A 721 17.05 -60.58 42.48
C GLU A 721 18.00 -59.42 42.21
N TYR A 722 17.72 -58.67 41.14
CA TYR A 722 18.53 -57.53 40.73
C TYR A 722 18.00 -56.22 41.31
N THR A 723 18.91 -55.35 41.72
CA THR A 723 18.63 -53.95 42.07
C THR A 723 19.63 -53.06 41.33
N LEU A 724 19.13 -52.08 40.58
CA LEU A 724 19.98 -51.16 39.83
C LEU A 724 20.65 -50.17 40.79
N ARG A 725 21.98 -50.10 40.76
CA ARG A 725 22.79 -49.24 41.65
C ARG A 725 23.27 -47.97 40.94
N ASP A 726 23.69 -48.13 39.69
CA ASP A 726 24.14 -47.04 38.82
C ASP A 726 23.38 -47.11 37.50
N GLU A 727 22.25 -46.40 37.47
CA GLU A 727 21.34 -46.40 36.33
C GLU A 727 21.99 -45.81 35.07
N GLU A 728 22.72 -44.71 35.21
CA GLU A 728 23.40 -44.06 34.08
C GLU A 728 24.55 -44.91 33.52
N GLY A 729 25.38 -45.48 34.39
CA GLY A 729 26.48 -46.35 33.98
C GLY A 729 25.99 -47.66 33.32
N PHE A 730 24.88 -48.22 33.82
CA PHE A 730 24.25 -49.40 33.24
C PHE A 730 23.81 -49.16 31.80
N TYR A 731 23.08 -48.07 31.55
CA TYR A 731 22.60 -47.75 30.20
C TYR A 731 23.75 -47.40 29.26
N ARG A 732 24.79 -46.72 29.76
CA ARG A 732 26.01 -46.43 28.96
C ARG A 732 26.72 -47.71 28.51
N ALA A 733 26.79 -48.72 29.37
CA ALA A 733 27.42 -49.99 29.02
C ALA A 733 26.59 -50.86 28.07
N LEU A 734 25.26 -50.85 28.21
CA LEU A 734 24.34 -51.55 27.31
C LEU A 734 24.48 -51.05 25.86
N GLN A 735 24.76 -49.76 25.68
CA GLN A 735 24.95 -49.14 24.37
C GLN A 735 26.29 -49.49 23.70
N ALA A 736 27.30 -49.87 24.48
CA ALA A 736 28.63 -50.21 23.98
C ALA A 736 28.79 -51.70 23.60
N SER A 737 27.82 -52.55 23.92
CA SER A 737 27.90 -53.98 23.61
C SER A 737 27.42 -54.27 22.19
N HIS A 738 28.34 -54.63 21.31
CA HIS A 738 28.05 -55.18 19.98
C HIS A 738 28.44 -56.66 19.95
N ASN A 739 27.49 -57.62 20.03
CA ASN A 739 27.61 -58.94 19.38
C ASN A 739 26.44 -59.95 19.58
N TYR A 740 26.30 -60.74 18.50
CA TYR A 740 25.57 -61.98 18.10
C TYR A 740 24.63 -62.80 19.01
N ALA A 741 23.49 -63.16 18.38
CA ALA A 741 22.84 -64.48 18.18
C ALA A 741 22.87 -65.55 19.30
N VAL A 742 21.64 -65.95 19.67
CA VAL A 742 21.22 -66.89 20.72
C VAL A 742 21.42 -68.38 20.34
N PRO A 743 21.59 -69.25 21.35
CA PRO A 743 20.77 -70.46 21.46
C PRO A 743 19.93 -70.48 22.76
N ASP A 744 18.65 -70.79 22.61
CA ASP A 744 17.61 -70.83 23.65
C ASP A 744 17.88 -71.95 24.68
N PRO A 745 17.91 -71.66 26.00
CA PRO A 745 17.67 -72.65 27.02
C PRO A 745 16.20 -72.57 27.49
N CYS A 746 15.35 -73.33 26.81
CA CYS A 746 14.02 -73.81 27.23
C CYS A 746 12.85 -72.80 27.25
N THR A 747 12.11 -72.73 26.15
CA THR A 747 10.71 -72.27 26.12
C THR A 747 9.72 -73.45 26.19
N CYS A 748 8.79 -73.45 27.17
CA CYS A 748 7.65 -74.38 27.23
C CYS A 748 6.31 -73.64 27.12
N PRO A 749 5.38 -74.09 26.24
CA PRO A 749 4.08 -73.44 26.06
C PRO A 749 3.07 -73.82 27.17
N PRO A 750 2.03 -73.01 27.41
CA PRO A 750 1.04 -73.28 28.44
C PRO A 750 0.11 -74.43 28.00
N GLY A 751 0.24 -75.59 28.65
CA GLY A 751 -0.70 -76.72 28.53
C GLY A 751 -0.12 -78.11 28.24
N GLY A 752 1.21 -78.26 28.04
CA GLY A 752 1.83 -79.57 27.81
C GLY A 752 2.38 -80.22 29.09
N ALA A 753 1.96 -81.45 29.41
CA ALA A 753 2.27 -82.15 30.66
C ALA A 753 3.71 -82.71 30.81
N TYR A 754 4.68 -82.30 29.98
CA TYR A 754 6.08 -82.74 30.13
C TYR A 754 7.06 -81.65 29.71
N CYS A 755 7.33 -80.71 30.62
CA CYS A 755 8.52 -79.88 30.55
C CYS A 755 9.55 -80.48 31.51
N ARG A 756 10.54 -81.25 31.00
CA ARG A 756 11.68 -81.71 31.82
C ARG A 756 12.75 -80.62 31.81
N CYS A 757 12.50 -79.49 32.46
CA CYS A 757 13.61 -78.81 33.10
C CYS A 757 13.90 -79.67 34.33
N ILE A 758 15.04 -80.36 34.33
CA ILE A 758 15.61 -80.99 35.53
C ILE A 758 15.70 -79.86 36.60
N ASN A 759 15.77 -80.17 37.91
CA ASN A 759 15.93 -79.20 39.01
C ASN A 759 17.23 -78.36 38.88
N ASP A 760 17.45 -77.67 37.77
CA ASP A 760 18.66 -76.97 37.37
C ASP A 760 18.24 -75.76 36.52
N PHE A 761 17.58 -74.80 37.17
CA PHE A 761 17.17 -73.54 36.54
C PHE A 761 17.49 -72.35 37.44
N VAL A 762 17.56 -71.17 36.85
CA VAL A 762 17.77 -69.90 37.57
C VAL A 762 16.54 -69.01 37.38
N MET A 763 15.94 -68.61 38.49
CA MET A 763 14.82 -67.69 38.58
C MET A 763 15.35 -66.28 38.78
N TYR A 764 15.11 -65.41 37.80
CA TYR A 764 15.52 -64.01 37.87
C TYR A 764 14.34 -63.13 38.28
N LYS A 765 14.53 -62.32 39.31
CA LYS A 765 13.56 -61.34 39.84
C LYS A 765 14.08 -59.93 39.63
N ASN A 766 13.19 -59.02 39.21
CA ASN A 766 13.50 -57.63 38.85
C ASN A 766 14.61 -57.48 37.79
N MET A 767 14.85 -58.51 36.98
CA MET A 767 15.78 -58.44 35.86
C MET A 767 15.21 -57.48 34.80
N PRO A 768 15.97 -56.46 34.38
CA PRO A 768 15.59 -55.63 33.24
C PRO A 768 15.24 -56.49 32.02
N ARG A 769 14.06 -56.27 31.45
CA ARG A 769 13.55 -56.93 30.25
C ARG A 769 12.86 -55.91 29.36
N ARG A 770 12.72 -56.22 28.06
CA ARG A 770 11.88 -55.42 27.16
C ARG A 770 10.48 -55.32 27.76
N ILE A 771 9.89 -54.13 27.70
CA ILE A 771 8.49 -53.94 28.05
C ILE A 771 7.62 -54.86 27.17
N LYS A 772 6.69 -55.60 27.79
CA LYS A 772 5.85 -56.59 27.08
C LYS A 772 4.96 -55.94 26.02
N ASP A 773 4.48 -54.74 26.34
CA ASP A 773 3.70 -53.92 25.44
C ASP A 773 4.63 -53.14 24.51
N THR A 774 4.94 -53.71 23.34
CA THR A 774 5.83 -53.11 22.34
C THR A 774 5.29 -51.82 21.73
N SER A 775 4.01 -51.49 21.95
CA SER A 775 3.47 -50.17 21.60
C SER A 775 4.07 -49.04 22.44
N LYS A 776 4.62 -49.36 23.62
CA LYS A 776 5.31 -48.42 24.52
C LYS A 776 6.79 -48.22 24.17
N ILE A 777 7.29 -48.90 23.15
CA ILE A 777 8.64 -48.70 22.61
C ILE A 777 8.49 -47.76 21.44
N ASP A 778 9.14 -46.61 21.52
CA ASP A 778 9.10 -45.59 20.49
C ASP A 778 10.41 -45.60 19.71
N VAL A 779 10.30 -45.57 18.38
CA VAL A 779 11.42 -45.61 17.44
C VAL A 779 11.32 -44.33 16.61
N PRO A 780 12.22 -43.36 16.81
CA PRO A 780 12.08 -42.03 16.21
C PRO A 780 12.02 -42.09 14.69
N ASP A 781 10.99 -41.50 14.11
CA ASP A 781 10.86 -41.35 12.67
C ASP A 781 11.50 -40.03 12.21
N PRO A 782 12.58 -40.05 11.40
CA PRO A 782 13.18 -38.82 10.90
C PRO A 782 12.22 -38.01 10.00
N LYS A 783 11.18 -38.62 9.42
CA LYS A 783 10.16 -37.93 8.64
C LYS A 783 9.29 -37.01 9.50
N GLU A 784 8.93 -37.42 10.72
CA GLU A 784 8.11 -36.60 11.62
C GLU A 784 8.77 -35.25 11.94
N LEU A 785 10.09 -35.25 12.13
CA LEU A 785 10.86 -34.03 12.40
C LEU A 785 10.88 -33.06 11.22
N VAL A 786 10.94 -33.58 9.99
CA VAL A 786 10.92 -32.76 8.78
C VAL A 786 9.50 -32.27 8.50
N ASP A 787 8.48 -33.11 8.67
CA ASP A 787 7.06 -32.74 8.53
C ASP A 787 6.68 -31.57 9.47
N GLU A 788 7.17 -31.58 10.71
CA GLU A 788 6.95 -30.50 11.68
C GLU A 788 7.72 -29.22 11.33
N ALA A 789 8.89 -29.33 10.68
CA ALA A 789 9.72 -28.19 10.29
C ALA A 789 9.31 -27.56 8.95
N LEU A 790 8.61 -28.30 8.07
CA LEU A 790 8.24 -27.87 6.72
C LEU A 790 7.50 -26.52 6.65
N PRO A 791 6.45 -26.25 7.46
CA PRO A 791 5.73 -24.97 7.39
C PRO A 791 6.65 -23.76 7.65
N ARG A 792 7.71 -23.96 8.44
CA ARG A 792 8.71 -22.95 8.76
C ARG A 792 9.76 -22.80 7.66
N MET A 793 9.98 -23.82 6.84
CA MET A 793 10.86 -23.72 5.67
C MET A 793 10.26 -22.80 4.60
N ASP A 794 8.94 -22.74 4.47
CA ASP A 794 8.26 -21.78 3.61
C ASP A 794 8.48 -20.33 4.08
N GLU A 795 8.45 -20.09 5.39
CA GLU A 795 8.77 -18.78 5.97
C GLU A 795 10.25 -18.40 5.78
N LEU A 796 11.14 -19.38 5.91
CA LEU A 796 12.57 -19.21 5.64
C LEU A 796 12.82 -18.86 4.17
N ALA A 797 12.13 -19.53 3.24
CA ALA A 797 12.18 -19.25 1.81
C ALA A 797 11.68 -17.83 1.48
N GLN A 798 10.60 -17.38 2.13
CA GLN A 798 10.11 -16.01 1.99
C GLN A 798 11.10 -14.97 2.52
N LEU A 799 11.71 -15.21 3.69
CA LEU A 799 12.72 -14.30 4.24
C LEU A 799 13.94 -14.22 3.31
N LEU A 800 14.36 -15.36 2.76
CA LEU A 800 15.47 -15.42 1.82
C LEU A 800 15.14 -14.71 0.49
N ALA A 801 13.94 -14.91 -0.05
CA ALA A 801 13.43 -14.23 -1.24
C ALA A 801 13.31 -12.70 -1.06
N TRP A 802 13.10 -12.24 0.18
CA TRP A 802 13.13 -10.82 0.54
C TRP A 802 14.56 -10.29 0.72
N THR A 803 15.47 -11.10 1.27
CA THR A 803 16.85 -10.69 1.59
C THR A 803 17.71 -10.53 0.34
N ILE A 804 17.59 -11.45 -0.62
CA ILE A 804 18.36 -11.46 -1.87
C ILE A 804 18.26 -10.14 -2.66
N PRO A 805 17.06 -9.60 -2.97
CA PRO A 805 16.96 -8.36 -3.73
C PRO A 805 17.52 -7.16 -2.95
N LEU A 806 17.28 -7.08 -1.64
CA LEU A 806 17.81 -5.98 -0.81
C LEU A 806 19.35 -6.02 -0.70
N LEU A 807 19.92 -7.22 -0.61
CA LEU A 807 21.37 -7.40 -0.61
C LEU A 807 21.97 -7.02 -1.97
N ARG A 808 21.32 -7.42 -3.07
CA ARG A 808 21.71 -7.06 -4.44
C ARG A 808 21.70 -5.55 -4.68
N MET A 809 20.68 -4.86 -4.17
CA MET A 809 20.52 -3.41 -4.28
C MET A 809 21.42 -2.63 -3.29
N GLY A 810 22.17 -3.32 -2.42
CA GLY A 810 22.98 -2.69 -1.38
C GLY A 810 22.17 -2.01 -0.26
N SER A 811 20.83 -2.12 -0.29
CA SER A 811 19.90 -1.46 0.63
C SER A 811 19.66 -2.25 1.93
N LEU A 812 20.25 -3.44 2.06
CA LEU A 812 20.14 -4.27 3.27
C LEU A 812 21.08 -3.77 4.37
N ASP A 813 20.53 -3.13 5.40
CA ASP A 813 21.28 -2.63 6.56
C ASP A 813 21.82 -3.79 7.45
N VAL A 814 22.91 -4.43 7.03
CA VAL A 814 23.56 -5.55 7.72
C VAL A 814 25.01 -5.72 7.21
N SER A 815 25.88 -6.39 7.98
CA SER A 815 27.13 -6.91 7.42
C SER A 815 26.81 -7.94 6.33
N TYR A 816 27.37 -7.78 5.13
CA TYR A 816 27.08 -8.67 4.00
C TYR A 816 27.38 -10.15 4.31
N GLU A 817 28.30 -10.45 5.23
CA GLU A 817 28.59 -11.82 5.68
C GLU A 817 27.45 -12.46 6.49
N ASP A 818 26.73 -11.68 7.30
CA ASP A 818 25.81 -12.22 8.31
C ASP A 818 24.63 -12.98 7.68
N PRO A 819 23.95 -12.49 6.62
CA PRO A 819 22.92 -13.26 5.94
C PRO A 819 23.42 -14.59 5.38
N ALA A 820 24.55 -14.59 4.65
CA ALA A 820 25.11 -15.80 4.04
C ALA A 820 25.41 -16.88 5.09
N VAL A 821 26.02 -16.48 6.21
CA VAL A 821 26.31 -17.39 7.34
C VAL A 821 25.02 -17.86 8.02
N ALA A 822 24.07 -16.96 8.27
CA ALA A 822 22.84 -17.28 8.99
C ALA A 822 21.93 -18.26 8.23
N PHE A 823 21.78 -18.10 6.92
CA PHE A 823 20.90 -18.96 6.11
C PHE A 823 21.52 -20.32 5.78
N SER A 824 22.86 -20.43 5.74
CA SER A 824 23.54 -21.65 5.30
C SER A 824 23.19 -22.89 6.14
N MET A 825 23.20 -22.77 7.46
CA MET A 825 23.06 -23.92 8.37
C MET A 825 21.66 -24.58 8.33
N PRO A 826 20.53 -23.82 8.40
CA PRO A 826 19.21 -24.41 8.25
C PRO A 826 18.99 -25.09 6.88
N VAL A 827 19.53 -24.50 5.80
CA VAL A 827 19.37 -25.04 4.43
C VAL A 827 20.13 -26.36 4.26
N PHE A 828 21.40 -26.42 4.69
CA PHE A 828 22.18 -27.66 4.61
C PHE A 828 21.62 -28.78 5.48
N MET A 829 21.03 -28.42 6.62
CA MET A 829 20.42 -29.42 7.51
C MET A 829 19.16 -30.04 6.92
N LEU A 830 18.35 -29.26 6.20
CA LEU A 830 17.23 -29.82 5.46
C LEU A 830 17.69 -30.76 4.35
N GLU A 831 18.75 -30.40 3.60
CA GLU A 831 19.31 -31.27 2.56
C GLU A 831 19.81 -32.62 3.12
N ASP A 832 20.54 -32.59 4.24
CA ASP A 832 21.03 -33.81 4.89
C ASP A 832 19.89 -34.71 5.40
N ALA A 833 18.81 -34.11 5.92
CA ALA A 833 17.63 -34.84 6.36
C ALA A 833 16.91 -35.53 5.18
N VAL A 834 16.74 -34.82 4.07
CA VAL A 834 16.11 -35.35 2.84
C VAL A 834 16.91 -36.50 2.25
N GLU A 835 18.23 -36.36 2.13
CA GLU A 835 19.11 -37.41 1.60
C GLU A 835 19.06 -38.69 2.47
N SER A 836 18.80 -38.52 3.75
CA SER A 836 18.77 -39.65 4.67
C SER A 836 17.42 -40.38 4.67
N ILE A 837 16.32 -39.64 4.60
CA ILE A 837 14.98 -40.22 4.36
C ILE A 837 14.97 -41.00 3.05
N LYS A 838 15.64 -40.47 2.02
CA LYS A 838 15.86 -41.15 0.75
C LYS A 838 16.62 -42.47 0.91
N LYS A 839 17.78 -42.48 1.59
CA LYS A 839 18.56 -43.71 1.82
C LYS A 839 17.78 -44.75 2.63
N VAL A 840 17.06 -44.33 3.67
CA VAL A 840 16.20 -45.23 4.48
C VAL A 840 15.12 -45.86 3.61
N LYS A 841 14.46 -45.07 2.75
CA LYS A 841 13.47 -45.57 1.79
C LYS A 841 14.08 -46.58 0.82
N GLU A 842 15.23 -46.27 0.22
CA GLU A 842 15.92 -47.16 -0.72
C GLU A 842 16.32 -48.50 -0.06
N ILE A 843 16.82 -48.48 1.18
CA ILE A 843 17.16 -49.70 1.91
C ILE A 843 15.89 -50.50 2.23
N GLY A 844 14.84 -49.84 2.73
CA GLY A 844 13.55 -50.48 3.01
C GLY A 844 12.90 -51.09 1.77
N GLU A 845 13.08 -50.49 0.60
CA GLU A 845 12.63 -51.04 -0.69
C GLU A 845 13.43 -52.26 -1.13
N LYS A 846 14.77 -52.24 -0.99
CA LYS A 846 15.65 -53.36 -1.36
C LYS A 846 15.47 -54.58 -0.46
N GLU A 847 15.12 -54.38 0.82
CA GLU A 847 15.23 -55.41 1.86
C GLU A 847 13.90 -55.99 2.36
N LYS A 848 12.75 -55.58 1.79
CA LYS A 848 11.40 -56.14 2.05
C LYS A 848 11.33 -57.67 1.91
N LYS A 849 12.33 -58.33 1.31
CA LYS A 849 12.39 -59.78 1.07
C LYS A 849 13.47 -60.57 1.84
N ALA A 850 14.46 -59.95 2.48
CA ALA A 850 15.64 -60.69 2.98
C ALA A 850 15.92 -60.59 4.49
N LYS A 851 15.28 -59.67 5.24
CA LYS A 851 15.45 -59.51 6.71
C LYS A 851 16.93 -59.51 7.18
N LYS A 852 17.83 -58.89 6.42
CA LYS A 852 19.27 -58.91 6.74
C LYS A 852 19.63 -57.86 7.78
N ARG A 853 20.40 -58.28 8.79
CA ARG A 853 20.92 -57.42 9.88
C ARG A 853 21.75 -56.22 9.37
N GLU A 854 22.54 -56.42 8.31
CA GLU A 854 23.39 -55.36 7.73
C GLU A 854 22.58 -54.17 7.20
N ALA A 855 21.40 -54.42 6.62
CA ALA A 855 20.52 -53.37 6.14
C ALA A 855 19.93 -52.52 7.27
N VAL A 856 19.66 -53.13 8.42
CA VAL A 856 19.12 -52.41 9.57
C VAL A 856 20.20 -51.61 10.27
N LEU A 857 21.44 -52.12 10.34
CA LEU A 857 22.58 -51.34 10.83
C LEU A 857 22.84 -50.11 9.94
N GLN A 858 22.68 -50.22 8.62
CA GLN A 858 22.75 -49.07 7.72
C GLN A 858 21.62 -48.05 7.99
N ILE A 859 20.38 -48.50 8.22
CA ILE A 859 19.27 -47.60 8.60
C ILE A 859 19.55 -46.93 9.94
N LEU A 860 20.06 -47.66 10.94
CA LEU A 860 20.45 -47.10 12.24
C LEU A 860 21.54 -46.05 12.07
N GLU A 861 22.60 -46.34 11.32
CA GLU A 861 23.67 -45.37 11.01
C GLU A 861 23.11 -44.11 10.35
N ILE A 862 22.20 -44.24 9.39
CA ILE A 862 21.57 -43.09 8.71
C ILE A 862 20.71 -42.28 9.67
N VAL A 863 19.82 -42.93 10.43
CA VAL A 863 18.95 -42.28 11.43
C VAL A 863 19.80 -41.57 12.49
N PHE A 864 20.88 -42.19 12.98
CA PHE A 864 21.79 -41.58 13.96
C PHE A 864 22.74 -40.53 13.37
N THR A 865 22.98 -40.52 12.05
CA THR A 865 23.79 -39.48 11.39
C THR A 865 22.98 -38.19 11.14
N VAL A 866 21.67 -38.31 10.89
CA VAL A 866 20.74 -37.16 10.75
C VAL A 866 20.31 -36.60 12.08
N LEU A 867 20.26 -37.45 13.10
CA LEU A 867 19.95 -37.12 14.47
C LEU A 867 21.26 -37.12 15.25
N PRO A 868 22.09 -36.05 15.20
CA PRO A 868 23.46 -36.07 15.70
C PRO A 868 23.61 -36.25 17.23
N PHE A 869 22.54 -36.60 17.94
CA PHE A 869 22.44 -36.61 19.40
C PHE A 869 22.87 -37.89 20.11
N VAL A 870 23.46 -38.88 19.44
CA VAL A 870 23.72 -40.18 20.09
C VAL A 870 25.18 -40.47 20.42
N ALA A 871 26.13 -39.60 20.04
CA ALA A 871 27.52 -39.85 20.41
C ALA A 871 27.86 -39.51 21.88
N GLU A 872 27.22 -38.50 22.49
CA GLU A 872 27.60 -38.02 23.84
C GLU A 872 26.44 -37.75 24.83
N ALA A 873 25.17 -37.97 24.45
CA ALA A 873 24.01 -37.70 25.32
C ALA A 873 23.01 -38.86 25.45
N ALA A 874 23.44 -40.11 25.22
CA ALA A 874 22.58 -41.29 25.34
C ALA A 874 22.36 -41.76 26.80
N ALA A 875 22.28 -40.84 27.77
CA ALA A 875 22.10 -41.14 29.20
C ALA A 875 20.62 -41.33 29.64
N VAL A 876 19.64 -41.39 28.72
CA VAL A 876 18.22 -41.59 29.08
C VAL A 876 17.59 -42.67 28.20
N ALA A 877 18.06 -43.90 28.32
CA ALA A 877 17.47 -45.05 27.63
C ALA A 877 16.16 -45.48 28.32
N PHE A 878 15.10 -44.69 28.07
CA PHE A 878 13.65 -44.99 28.11
C PHE A 878 12.83 -43.72 27.78
N GLY A 879 13.48 -42.58 27.58
CA GLY A 879 12.85 -41.32 27.19
C GLY A 879 13.02 -41.03 25.71
N ALA A 880 12.37 -41.79 24.82
CA ALA A 880 11.99 -41.24 23.51
C ALA A 880 11.11 -39.97 23.70
N ALA A 881 10.42 -39.91 24.85
CA ALA A 881 9.83 -38.71 25.38
C ALA A 881 10.80 -37.52 25.52
N SER A 882 12.12 -37.68 25.69
CA SER A 882 13.06 -36.54 25.78
C SER A 882 13.47 -35.97 24.43
N PHE A 883 13.35 -36.74 23.35
CA PHE A 883 13.68 -36.31 21.98
C PHE A 883 12.48 -35.60 21.34
N ILE A 884 11.31 -36.22 21.46
CA ILE A 884 10.03 -35.59 21.14
C ILE A 884 9.77 -34.45 22.13
N ALA A 885 10.11 -34.54 23.42
CA ALA A 885 10.00 -33.38 24.31
C ALA A 885 11.08 -32.32 24.07
N ARG A 886 12.27 -32.60 23.55
CA ARG A 886 13.20 -31.53 23.15
C ARG A 886 12.74 -30.86 21.85
N GLY A 887 12.28 -31.63 20.85
CA GLY A 887 11.62 -31.09 19.66
C GLY A 887 10.36 -30.28 20.01
N LEU A 888 9.48 -30.82 20.88
CA LEU A 888 8.26 -30.16 21.36
C LEU A 888 8.51 -29.05 22.38
N LEU A 889 9.55 -29.11 23.23
CA LEU A 889 9.96 -27.98 24.10
C LEU A 889 10.51 -26.85 23.22
N ILE A 890 11.28 -27.16 22.18
CA ILE A 890 11.78 -26.17 21.22
C ILE A 890 10.61 -25.58 20.42
N ILE A 891 9.62 -26.37 20.00
CA ILE A 891 8.39 -25.89 19.34
C ILE A 891 7.50 -25.06 20.30
N ALA A 892 7.43 -25.43 21.58
CA ALA A 892 6.65 -24.71 22.61
C ALA A 892 7.34 -23.42 23.11
N GLU A 893 8.67 -23.39 23.22
CA GLU A 893 9.45 -22.22 23.65
C GLU A 893 9.72 -21.23 22.52
N LEU A 894 9.63 -21.63 21.25
CA LEU A 894 9.55 -20.70 20.13
C LEU A 894 8.30 -19.78 20.20
N GLY A 895 7.38 -20.05 21.13
CA GLY A 895 6.29 -19.16 21.51
C GLY A 895 6.60 -18.13 22.60
N ASN A 896 7.70 -18.24 23.38
CA ASN A 896 7.98 -17.29 24.49
C ASN A 896 9.45 -17.08 24.92
N GLY A 897 10.46 -17.74 24.33
CA GLY A 897 11.87 -17.49 24.64
C GLY A 897 12.81 -18.00 23.54
N ALA A 898 13.48 -17.09 22.83
CA ALA A 898 14.52 -17.48 21.87
C ALA A 898 15.77 -17.96 22.64
N LEU A 899 16.28 -19.16 22.29
CA LEU A 899 17.54 -19.67 22.84
C LEU A 899 18.67 -18.65 22.62
N THR A 900 19.50 -18.45 23.64
CA THR A 900 20.66 -17.56 23.61
C THR A 900 21.87 -18.22 22.96
N ILE A 901 22.84 -17.44 22.51
CA ILE A 901 24.12 -17.96 21.96
C ILE A 901 24.82 -18.88 22.97
N ALA A 902 24.65 -18.64 24.29
CA ALA A 902 25.21 -19.49 25.34
C ALA A 902 24.59 -20.90 25.35
N GLU A 903 23.31 -21.03 25.04
CA GLU A 903 22.62 -22.32 24.96
C GLU A 903 23.01 -23.08 23.69
N VAL A 904 23.24 -22.39 22.56
CA VAL A 904 23.83 -22.98 21.35
C VAL A 904 25.24 -23.52 21.59
N VAL A 905 26.03 -22.85 22.42
CA VAL A 905 27.38 -23.29 22.82
C VAL A 905 27.33 -24.52 23.71
N GLN A 906 26.31 -24.65 24.58
CA GLN A 906 26.12 -25.75 25.51
C GLN A 906 25.47 -26.98 24.85
N ASP A 907 24.58 -26.77 23.88
CA ASP A 907 23.97 -27.80 23.04
C ASP A 907 24.17 -27.46 21.55
N PRO A 908 25.35 -27.78 20.97
CA PRO A 908 25.70 -27.49 19.58
C PRO A 908 24.69 -27.97 18.56
N LEU A 909 23.95 -29.04 18.88
CA LEU A 909 23.04 -29.72 17.97
C LEU A 909 21.67 -29.05 17.89
N SER A 910 21.34 -28.19 18.86
CA SER A 910 20.18 -27.30 18.80
C SER A 910 20.38 -26.12 17.84
N ALA A 911 21.62 -25.87 17.39
CA ALA A 911 21.99 -24.68 16.62
C ALA A 911 21.16 -24.44 15.36
N PRO A 912 20.86 -25.44 14.49
CA PRO A 912 20.04 -25.22 13.31
C PRO A 912 18.65 -24.65 13.64
N PHE A 913 18.03 -25.16 14.70
CA PHE A 913 16.69 -24.73 15.13
C PHE A 913 16.73 -23.40 15.87
N ALA A 914 17.77 -23.15 16.67
CA ALA A 914 17.99 -21.85 17.32
C ALA A 914 18.23 -20.76 16.27
N ILE A 915 19.07 -21.01 15.26
CA ILE A 915 19.33 -20.11 14.14
C ILE A 915 18.06 -19.89 13.31
N LEU A 916 17.31 -20.96 13.01
CA LEU A 916 16.01 -20.86 12.36
C LEU A 916 15.05 -19.97 13.15
N GLY A 917 14.96 -20.15 14.47
CA GLY A 917 14.18 -19.28 15.36
C GLY A 917 14.66 -17.82 15.37
N LEU A 918 15.97 -17.58 15.30
CA LEU A 918 16.56 -16.25 15.18
C LEU A 918 16.36 -15.62 13.79
N LEU A 919 16.07 -16.42 12.77
CA LEU A 919 15.73 -15.94 11.43
C LEU A 919 14.23 -15.61 11.32
N ILE A 920 13.36 -16.56 11.62
CA ILE A 920 11.92 -16.49 11.31
C ILE A 920 11.00 -16.53 12.54
N GLY A 921 11.53 -16.74 13.75
CA GLY A 921 10.71 -16.78 14.97
C GLY A 921 10.19 -15.40 15.42
N PRO A 922 9.38 -15.35 16.49
CA PRO A 922 8.75 -14.12 16.99
C PRO A 922 9.74 -13.03 17.43
N LEU A 923 10.98 -13.42 17.73
CA LEU A 923 12.11 -12.54 18.06
C LEU A 923 13.21 -12.56 16.97
N GLY A 924 12.87 -13.02 15.77
CA GLY A 924 13.79 -13.20 14.64
C GLY A 924 14.02 -11.92 13.83
N VAL A 925 14.47 -12.06 12.58
CA VAL A 925 14.86 -10.93 11.70
C VAL A 925 13.71 -9.95 11.47
N ARG A 926 12.49 -10.46 11.27
CA ARG A 926 11.29 -9.63 11.06
C ARG A 926 10.93 -8.77 12.28
N ALA A 927 11.30 -9.21 13.49
CA ALA A 927 11.02 -8.50 14.74
C ALA A 927 12.17 -7.60 15.22
N LYS A 928 13.43 -8.03 15.02
CA LYS A 928 14.64 -7.30 15.47
C LYS A 928 15.23 -6.35 14.43
N GLY A 929 14.76 -6.41 13.19
CA GLY A 929 15.34 -5.74 12.03
C GLY A 929 16.57 -6.47 11.47
N SER A 930 16.91 -6.19 10.20
CA SER A 930 17.96 -6.89 9.44
C SER A 930 19.30 -6.93 10.17
N ARG A 931 19.80 -5.79 10.64
CA ARG A 931 21.10 -5.68 11.31
C ARG A 931 21.21 -6.58 12.54
N ALA A 932 20.28 -6.45 13.49
CA ALA A 932 20.36 -7.17 14.76
C ALA A 932 19.91 -8.64 14.64
N GLY A 933 18.92 -8.92 13.78
CA GLY A 933 18.41 -10.26 13.52
C GLY A 933 19.44 -11.16 12.86
N PHE A 934 19.98 -10.74 11.70
CA PHE A 934 20.98 -11.53 10.99
C PHE A 934 22.27 -11.65 11.77
N LYS A 935 22.70 -10.58 12.46
CA LYS A 935 23.86 -10.65 13.36
C LYS A 935 23.66 -11.69 14.46
N SER A 936 22.50 -11.71 15.11
CA SER A 936 22.22 -12.69 16.17
C SER A 936 22.27 -14.14 15.65
N ALA A 937 21.67 -14.38 14.49
CA ALA A 937 21.67 -15.69 13.84
C ALA A 937 23.07 -16.12 13.38
N ALA A 938 23.83 -15.20 12.78
CA ALA A 938 25.21 -15.46 12.34
C ALA A 938 26.16 -15.67 13.52
N ASP A 939 26.01 -14.91 14.61
CA ASP A 939 26.81 -15.08 15.82
C ASP A 939 26.52 -16.42 16.51
N ALA A 940 25.27 -16.90 16.49
CA ALA A 940 24.91 -18.23 16.98
C ALA A 940 25.62 -19.33 16.17
N ARG A 941 25.69 -19.19 14.84
CA ARG A 941 26.49 -20.11 14.00
C ARG A 941 27.97 -20.02 14.36
N ARG A 942 28.55 -18.81 14.41
CA ARG A 942 29.99 -18.58 14.68
C ARG A 942 30.44 -19.09 16.05
N ALA A 943 29.53 -19.23 17.01
CA ALA A 943 29.83 -19.75 18.34
C ALA A 943 30.15 -21.27 18.37
N LEU A 944 29.92 -21.97 17.25
CA LEU A 944 30.33 -23.36 17.06
C LEU A 944 31.75 -23.44 16.48
N ASP A 945 32.70 -23.85 17.32
CA ASP A 945 34.08 -24.12 16.90
C ASP A 945 34.23 -25.42 16.09
N GLU A 946 35.42 -25.65 15.53
CA GLU A 946 35.74 -26.84 14.72
C GLU A 946 35.53 -28.16 15.49
N GLY A 947 35.72 -28.16 16.81
CA GLY A 947 35.46 -29.32 17.66
C GLY A 947 33.97 -29.66 17.71
N LYS A 948 33.12 -28.64 17.89
CA LYS A 948 31.66 -28.78 17.92
C LYS A 948 31.07 -29.12 16.55
N LEU A 949 31.68 -28.61 15.48
CA LEU A 949 31.22 -28.90 14.12
C LEU A 949 31.42 -30.36 13.71
N LYS A 950 32.33 -31.10 14.36
CA LYS A 950 32.49 -32.55 14.13
C LYS A 950 31.25 -33.38 14.45
N LEU A 951 30.30 -32.82 15.20
CA LEU A 951 29.01 -33.45 15.48
C LEU A 951 28.05 -33.41 14.26
N PHE A 952 28.36 -32.61 13.23
CA PHE A 952 27.58 -32.53 11.99
C PHE A 952 28.23 -33.37 10.88
N SER A 953 27.43 -33.72 9.86
CA SER A 953 27.85 -34.57 8.75
C SER A 953 29.09 -34.02 8.03
N GLU A 954 29.87 -34.89 7.38
CA GLU A 954 31.00 -34.47 6.55
C GLU A 954 30.56 -33.57 5.39
N ALA A 955 29.38 -33.85 4.81
CA ALA A 955 28.80 -33.04 3.74
C ALA A 955 28.44 -31.62 4.22
N PHE A 956 27.81 -31.49 5.40
CA PHE A 956 27.53 -30.22 6.05
C PHE A 956 28.81 -29.43 6.28
N ARG A 957 29.80 -30.04 6.94
CA ARG A 957 31.08 -29.37 7.27
C ARG A 957 31.80 -28.87 6.03
N ARG A 958 31.76 -29.63 4.92
CA ARG A 958 32.34 -29.22 3.65
C ARG A 958 31.66 -27.96 3.09
N LYS A 959 30.33 -27.94 2.99
CA LYS A 959 29.57 -26.81 2.45
C LYS A 959 29.69 -25.56 3.33
N ASP A 960 29.66 -25.75 4.64
CA ASP A 960 29.83 -24.69 5.62
C ASP A 960 31.24 -24.07 5.56
N THR A 961 32.28 -24.90 5.45
CA THR A 961 33.66 -24.44 5.24
C THR A 961 33.77 -23.61 3.95
N LEU A 962 33.06 -24.02 2.90
CA LEU A 962 33.05 -23.34 1.61
C LEU A 962 32.40 -21.95 1.69
N VAL A 963 31.24 -21.82 2.36
CA VAL A 963 30.60 -20.52 2.64
C VAL A 963 31.56 -19.58 3.37
N HIS A 964 32.21 -20.06 4.43
CA HIS A 964 33.18 -19.26 5.17
C HIS A 964 34.45 -18.92 4.37
N LYS A 965 34.86 -19.77 3.43
CA LYS A 965 36.02 -19.53 2.57
C LYS A 965 35.73 -18.43 1.55
N ILE A 966 34.57 -18.51 0.87
CA ILE A 966 34.08 -17.49 -0.07
C ILE A 966 33.99 -16.13 0.63
N MET A 967 33.42 -16.10 1.85
CA MET A 967 33.27 -14.85 2.60
C MET A 967 34.58 -14.29 3.21
N LYS A 968 35.60 -15.13 3.51
CA LYS A 968 36.87 -14.67 4.13
C LYS A 968 37.85 -14.04 3.14
N GLN A 969 37.83 -14.42 1.86
CA GLN A 969 38.81 -13.96 0.87
C GLN A 969 38.46 -12.59 0.23
N GLY A 970 37.19 -12.16 0.28
CA GLY A 970 36.75 -10.82 -0.12
C GLY A 970 37.33 -9.66 0.72
N ARG A 971 37.87 -9.96 1.91
CA ARG A 971 38.61 -8.99 2.76
C ARG A 971 40.05 -8.72 2.31
N SER A 972 40.61 -9.48 1.35
CA SER A 972 42.05 -9.44 1.06
C SER A 972 42.50 -8.41 0.01
N CYS A 973 41.58 -7.67 -0.63
CA CYS A 973 41.93 -6.59 -1.56
C CYS A 973 41.53 -5.21 -1.01
N LYS A 974 42.34 -4.68 -0.08
CA LYS A 974 42.49 -3.23 0.12
C LYS A 974 43.95 -2.92 0.47
N LEU A 975 44.70 -2.44 -0.52
CA LEU A 975 45.86 -1.57 -0.36
C LEU A 975 45.72 -0.41 -1.32
#